data_AF-A0A821VFT7-F1
#
_entry.id   AF-A0A821VFT7-F1
#
_cell.length_a   1.000
_cell.length_b   1.000
_cell.length_c   1.000
_cell.angle_alpha   90.00
_cell.angle_beta   90.00
_cell.angle_gamma   90.00
#
_symmetry.space_group_name_H-M   'P 1'
#
loop_
_entity.id
_entity.type
_entity.pdbx_description
1 polymer ?
#
loop_
_entity_poly.entity_id
_entity_poly.type
_entity_poly.pdbx_seq_one_letter_code
_entity_poly.pdbx_strand_id
1 'polypeptide(L)'
;MDSIKDLSCTCSYEYNGYRSFWRTCERCRTQKEANNIKVNIFECPIPSDRVEALAVIFELQMPIEIRIYRDIIWQFINRPHPHPSHNMYEWLSVPPHASKLGPFYTGPNNNKVKLVSSTKSITQTHYSSPSIATAPVTEFLHENSLKIQISPTSTIAIKDECLALTPQLDHPDYKQLQFTINNTQFVQNHVIAKLCECPARVKPIQFVEFGSFRSGHRLQWLNLLAMLELDSLPIAEESIAILIMHSILQYGPLAIDGKRSDNSWCSEAHEQLLEDNFIDELTARLDHRLDDCELNWQSELVLLVVTMITMRMLTICNSTREDKVASLAIKCRRIGEKWVDLISETIKFTSSPDFNEIENLRLKMVTIGISCILTFSTHSDRIHCLLSSSEHAISLLKAATTTHDNIILNKIQSNISSFARNIMRFSVRTLVMVQPIVAEFLQKISFKSLNDFSAIYWAVIRSKGTMNGQWQKRTEDVYDGWYDCQYDSRYISINCITGTFLVDGMTIGFLPENITTNELFVRVFGNHIFEVQLAESPKTYITKHTYHGNGKVQYEFHVNDRTKHLIITERHITTNEIFRLIPHSHFQTELPDIFVSNHSHWLNARSQIVEFRPIHFKEANFLDHKPYILSLTTGYIVTNDMTNEQKLVNQSSSFFDTLFSEYFIRLDSKPYIYMMGDCSSRSDIIIHIHLSRLGIAFKYNGTTKIITSREYSDMCIDQDQWLGTLTGLTSSLLLSPLSVKHYRLEHYPYRKLIVPFGTILSTRGQRETHQTVTIDRPSSMSFSHQYFVFTLNDRLKILQSTDSPAGWLYLALLHATTSHSLPDHYTGMTGMERAFQLLYSAGCWSDQPFNELSLNILGEIASISPKVNYYPEHLTCMENIDWNSNGIPYSMQHFGYYLIAKKLIDSSQLFNFMYPQLKTNEMPKIFQGKMHNEMLLKKLYWDYRD
;
A
#
# COMPACT_ATOMS: atom_id res chain seq x y z
N MET A 1 40.42 68.82 5.49
CA MET A 1 41.26 68.62 4.29
C MET A 1 42.16 69.83 4.01
N ASP A 2 41.73 71.05 4.34
CA ASP A 2 42.53 72.26 4.07
C ASP A 2 43.87 72.27 4.83
N SER A 3 43.91 71.74 6.05
CA SER A 3 45.16 71.54 6.80
C SER A 3 46.18 70.60 6.15
N ILE A 4 45.77 69.68 5.26
CA ILE A 4 46.70 68.80 4.52
C ILE A 4 47.26 69.50 3.27
N LYS A 5 46.48 70.43 2.66
CA LYS A 5 46.90 71.19 1.48
C LYS A 5 48.06 72.13 1.80
N ASP A 6 48.11 72.65 3.03
CA ASP A 6 49.14 73.59 3.48
C ASP A 6 50.44 72.89 3.96
N LEU A 7 50.42 71.56 4.08
CA LEU A 7 51.60 70.76 4.47
C LEU A 7 52.42 70.35 3.23
N SER A 8 53.70 70.70 3.22
CA SER A 8 54.65 70.25 2.19
C SER A 8 55.01 68.78 2.42
N CYS A 9 55.05 67.99 1.34
CA CYS A 9 55.47 66.59 1.43
C CYS A 9 57.00 66.56 1.48
N THR A 10 57.59 66.15 2.59
CA THR A 10 59.06 66.02 2.74
C THR A 10 59.60 64.69 2.20
N CYS A 11 58.76 63.88 1.55
CA CYS A 11 59.17 62.63 0.93
C CYS A 11 59.90 62.90 -0.39
N SER A 12 61.22 62.70 -0.43
CA SER A 12 61.98 62.66 -1.68
C SER A 12 61.75 61.35 -2.44
N TYR A 13 61.68 61.43 -3.77
CA TYR A 13 61.69 60.27 -4.65
C TYR A 13 63.13 60.03 -5.12
N GLU A 14 63.81 59.03 -4.57
CA GLU A 14 65.01 58.47 -5.21
C GLU A 14 64.60 57.32 -6.13
N TYR A 15 65.24 57.26 -7.31
CA TYR A 15 64.91 56.37 -8.43
C TYR A 15 65.14 54.86 -8.13
N ASN A 16 65.53 54.50 -6.90
CA ASN A 16 65.85 53.13 -6.48
C ASN A 16 65.09 52.68 -5.21
N GLY A 17 63.78 52.92 -5.15
CA GLY A 17 62.86 51.91 -4.63
C GLY A 17 62.88 51.53 -3.14
N TYR A 18 63.29 52.39 -2.19
CA TYR A 18 63.00 52.20 -0.76
C TYR A 18 62.74 53.55 -0.05
N ARG A 19 61.53 53.73 0.52
CA ARG A 19 61.15 54.93 1.30
C ARG A 19 61.30 54.70 2.81
N SER A 20 62.16 55.48 3.47
CA SER A 20 62.27 55.54 4.94
C SER A 20 61.60 56.77 5.59
N PHE A 21 60.96 57.68 4.84
CA PHE A 21 60.45 58.96 5.41
C PHE A 21 58.92 59.13 5.46
N TRP A 22 58.12 58.15 5.04
CA TRP A 22 56.65 58.22 5.11
C TRP A 22 56.07 58.29 6.54
N ARG A 23 56.78 57.78 7.55
CA ARG A 23 56.35 57.83 8.97
C ARG A 23 56.65 59.18 9.64
N THR A 24 57.65 59.92 9.14
CA THR A 24 58.11 61.20 9.68
C THR A 24 57.55 62.39 8.90
N CYS A 25 57.08 62.18 7.66
CA CYS A 25 56.38 63.20 6.90
C CYS A 25 55.00 63.46 7.54
N GLU A 26 54.85 64.65 8.12
CA GLU A 26 53.62 65.09 8.78
C GLU A 26 52.43 65.01 7.83
N ARG A 27 52.58 65.45 6.57
CA ARG A 27 51.53 65.32 5.54
C ARG A 27 51.10 63.86 5.33
N CYS A 28 52.04 62.92 5.19
CA CYS A 28 51.72 61.51 4.97
C CYS A 28 51.09 60.86 6.21
N ARG A 29 51.54 61.23 7.41
CA ARG A 29 50.95 60.76 8.68
C ARG A 29 49.52 61.27 8.83
N THR A 30 49.30 62.58 8.66
CA THR A 30 47.97 63.20 8.75
C THR A 30 47.02 62.68 7.66
N GLN A 31 47.51 62.41 6.44
CA GLN A 31 46.72 61.75 5.40
C GLN A 31 46.35 60.31 5.78
N LYS A 32 47.26 59.56 6.40
CA LYS A 32 47.01 58.20 6.88
C LYS A 32 46.02 58.19 8.05
N GLU A 33 46.13 59.13 8.97
CA GLU A 33 45.16 59.35 10.06
C GLU A 33 43.79 59.70 9.49
N ALA A 34 43.71 60.64 8.54
CA ALA A 34 42.46 61.00 7.85
C ALA A 34 41.84 59.80 7.11
N ASN A 35 42.64 59.01 6.38
CA ASN A 35 42.19 57.80 5.69
C ASN A 35 41.76 56.68 6.66
N ASN A 36 42.21 56.71 7.92
CA ASN A 36 41.85 55.74 8.95
C ASN A 36 40.61 56.14 9.75
N ILE A 37 40.07 57.35 9.58
CA ILE A 37 38.79 57.73 10.20
C ILE A 37 37.69 56.87 9.57
N LYS A 38 36.95 56.16 10.42
CA LYS A 38 35.80 55.35 10.01
C LYS A 38 34.55 55.92 10.64
N VAL A 39 33.51 56.11 9.81
CA VAL A 39 32.17 56.46 10.24
C VAL A 39 31.25 55.31 9.85
N ASN A 40 30.47 54.81 10.80
CA ASN A 40 29.50 53.77 10.51
C ASN A 40 28.36 54.35 9.68
N ILE A 41 27.94 53.62 8.65
CA ILE A 41 26.73 53.98 7.91
C ILE A 41 25.48 53.84 8.79
N PHE A 42 24.49 54.67 8.54
CA PHE A 42 23.16 54.55 9.12
C PHE A 42 22.24 53.84 8.14
N GLU A 43 21.66 52.72 8.58
CA GLU A 43 20.53 52.09 7.91
C GLU A 43 19.25 52.33 8.73
N CYS A 44 18.18 52.72 8.04
CA CYS A 44 16.86 52.89 8.65
C CYS A 44 16.33 51.53 9.17
N PRO A 45 15.92 51.42 10.45
CA PRO A 45 15.50 50.12 11.02
C PRO A 45 14.21 49.58 10.42
N ILE A 46 13.36 50.47 9.92
CA ILE A 46 12.04 50.22 9.36
C ILE A 46 12.08 50.62 7.87
N PRO A 47 11.43 49.87 6.96
CA PRO A 47 11.33 50.24 5.55
C PRO A 47 10.61 51.57 5.31
N SER A 48 10.95 52.23 4.21
CA SER A 48 10.31 53.49 3.79
C SER A 48 8.91 53.27 3.21
N ASP A 49 8.64 52.08 2.64
CA ASP A 49 7.29 51.71 2.20
C ASP A 49 6.35 51.55 3.40
N ARG A 50 5.15 52.13 3.30
CA ARG A 50 4.20 52.20 4.42
C ARG A 50 3.63 50.82 4.77
N VAL A 51 3.35 49.97 3.79
CA VAL A 51 2.76 48.64 4.02
C VAL A 51 3.80 47.75 4.69
N GLU A 52 5.03 47.80 4.19
CA GLU A 52 6.17 47.10 4.77
C GLU A 52 6.46 47.58 6.20
N ALA A 53 6.52 48.89 6.42
CA ALA A 53 6.70 49.45 7.77
C ALA A 53 5.64 48.97 8.76
N LEU A 54 4.37 48.97 8.36
CA LEU A 54 3.27 48.47 9.18
C LEU A 54 3.40 46.97 9.48
N ALA A 55 3.88 46.17 8.53
CA ALA A 55 4.12 44.74 8.75
C ALA A 55 5.21 44.49 9.80
N VAL A 56 6.32 45.25 9.76
CA VAL A 56 7.37 45.18 10.80
C VAL A 56 6.81 45.58 12.16
N ILE A 57 6.09 46.70 12.24
CA ILE A 57 5.52 47.19 13.49
C ILE A 57 4.50 46.20 14.06
N PHE A 58 3.64 45.64 13.20
CA PHE A 58 2.68 44.62 13.59
C PHE A 58 3.38 43.37 14.15
N GLU A 59 4.47 42.90 13.54
CA GLU A 59 5.21 41.76 14.08
C GLU A 59 5.82 42.06 15.46
N LEU A 60 6.36 43.26 15.64
CA LEU A 60 6.97 43.68 16.91
C LEU A 60 5.95 43.68 18.05
N GLN A 61 4.72 44.13 17.78
CA GLN A 61 3.68 44.33 18.79
C GLN A 61 2.44 43.45 18.60
N MET A 62 2.57 42.30 17.94
CA MET A 62 1.44 41.41 17.67
C MET A 62 0.83 40.89 18.98
N PRO A 63 -0.50 40.98 19.17
CA PRO A 63 -1.20 40.32 20.26
C PRO A 63 -0.88 38.82 20.31
N ILE A 64 -0.73 38.27 21.52
CA ILE A 64 -0.29 36.89 21.72
C ILE A 64 -1.27 35.88 21.11
N GLU A 65 -2.56 36.20 21.10
CA GLU A 65 -3.64 35.37 20.57
C GLU A 65 -3.50 35.21 19.06
N ILE A 66 -3.24 36.30 18.34
CA ILE A 66 -3.02 36.28 16.89
C ILE A 66 -1.75 35.53 16.55
N ARG A 67 -0.70 35.71 17.36
CA ARG A 67 0.59 35.02 17.19
C ARG A 67 0.42 33.51 17.36
N ILE A 68 -0.25 33.07 18.42
CA ILE A 68 -0.56 31.66 18.66
C ILE A 68 -1.38 31.09 17.50
N TYR A 69 -2.43 31.79 17.08
CA TYR A 69 -3.28 31.37 15.97
C TYR A 69 -2.48 31.17 14.67
N ARG A 70 -1.63 32.14 14.32
CA ARG A 70 -0.74 32.06 13.15
C ARG A 70 0.22 30.89 13.23
N ASP A 71 0.88 30.70 14.38
CA ASP A 71 1.84 29.62 14.57
C ASP A 71 1.17 28.24 14.50
N ILE A 72 -0.06 28.11 14.99
CA ILE A 72 -0.87 26.89 14.86
C ILE A 72 -1.20 26.61 13.40
N ILE A 73 -1.74 27.60 12.67
CA ILE A 73 -2.05 27.46 11.23
C ILE A 73 -0.80 27.06 10.45
N TRP A 74 0.32 27.72 10.74
CA TRP A 74 1.59 27.42 10.13
C TRP A 74 1.99 25.95 10.32
N GLN A 75 1.90 25.44 11.56
CA GLN A 75 2.22 24.04 11.87
C GLN A 75 1.31 23.06 11.12
N PHE A 76 0.03 23.39 10.93
CA PHE A 76 -0.90 22.55 10.18
C PHE A 76 -0.55 22.47 8.69
N ILE A 77 -0.23 23.60 8.06
CA ILE A 77 0.03 23.69 6.62
C ILE A 77 1.41 23.11 6.27
N ASN A 78 2.44 23.42 7.07
CA ASN A 78 3.83 23.08 6.76
C ASN A 78 4.34 21.81 7.47
N ARG A 79 3.42 21.00 8.02
CA ARG A 79 3.73 19.71 8.66
C ARG A 79 4.66 18.78 7.85
N PRO A 80 4.61 18.71 6.51
CA PRO A 80 5.52 17.88 5.71
C PRO A 80 6.96 18.40 5.67
N HIS A 81 7.17 19.71 5.81
CA HIS A 81 8.45 20.39 5.63
C HIS A 81 8.64 21.46 6.72
N PRO A 82 8.98 21.07 7.96
CA PRO A 82 9.06 22.00 9.10
C PRO A 82 10.26 22.95 9.05
N HIS A 83 11.14 22.83 8.06
CA HIS A 83 12.35 23.63 7.92
C HIS A 83 12.31 24.48 6.64
N PRO A 84 12.71 25.77 6.72
CA PRO A 84 12.83 26.60 5.53
C PRO A 84 13.86 26.03 4.57
N SER A 85 13.58 26.10 3.26
CA SER A 85 14.46 25.59 2.19
C SER A 85 15.74 26.43 1.98
N HIS A 86 15.83 27.61 2.61
CA HIS A 86 16.93 28.56 2.42
C HIS A 86 17.36 29.24 3.72
N ASN A 87 18.65 29.58 3.81
CA ASN A 87 19.19 30.40 4.89
C ASN A 87 18.69 31.85 4.74
N MET A 88 17.75 32.24 5.60
CA MET A 88 17.20 33.61 5.67
C MET A 88 17.77 34.36 6.88
N TYR A 89 17.81 35.69 6.79
CA TYR A 89 18.25 36.55 7.88
C TYR A 89 17.08 36.90 8.80
N GLU A 90 17.11 36.48 10.06
CA GLU A 90 16.08 36.85 11.04
C GLU A 90 16.18 38.33 11.42
N TRP A 91 15.09 39.07 11.28
CA TRP A 91 15.10 40.54 11.39
C TRP A 91 15.61 41.04 12.75
N LEU A 92 15.20 40.37 13.82
CA LEU A 92 15.62 40.67 15.21
C LEU A 92 17.00 40.10 15.57
N SER A 93 17.68 39.44 14.64
CA SER A 93 19.02 38.88 14.82
C SER A 93 20.08 39.60 13.98
N VAL A 94 19.69 40.56 13.12
CA VAL A 94 20.59 41.32 12.24
C VAL A 94 20.89 42.71 12.82
N PRO A 95 22.14 43.05 13.17
CA PRO A 95 22.53 44.42 13.47
C PRO A 95 22.42 45.33 12.22
N PRO A 96 21.98 46.60 12.33
CA PRO A 96 21.59 47.32 13.55
C PRO A 96 20.12 47.10 13.96
N HIS A 97 19.32 46.39 13.16
CA HIS A 97 17.89 46.17 13.39
C HIS A 97 17.60 45.49 14.72
N ALA A 98 18.35 44.45 15.08
CA ALA A 98 18.27 43.77 16.37
C ALA A 98 18.38 44.75 17.56
N SER A 99 19.38 45.63 17.53
CA SER A 99 19.61 46.61 18.60
C SER A 99 18.59 47.74 18.65
N LYS A 100 18.09 48.17 17.48
CA LYS A 100 17.17 49.32 17.39
C LYS A 100 15.70 48.93 17.56
N LEU A 101 15.31 47.72 17.14
CA LEU A 101 13.93 47.23 17.18
C LEU A 101 13.67 46.26 18.34
N GLY A 102 14.69 45.56 18.84
CA GLY A 102 14.56 44.59 19.93
C GLY A 102 13.80 45.10 21.17
N PRO A 103 14.01 46.34 21.64
CA PRO A 103 13.27 46.89 22.78
C PRO A 103 11.74 47.01 22.58
N PHE A 104 11.26 46.98 21.32
CA PHE A 104 9.84 47.12 20.99
C PHE A 104 9.14 45.77 20.77
N TYR A 105 9.88 44.66 20.79
CA TYR A 105 9.34 43.33 20.57
C TYR A 105 8.66 42.78 21.83
N THR A 106 7.37 42.44 21.73
CA THR A 106 6.56 41.96 22.86
C THR A 106 6.27 40.45 22.82
N GLY A 107 6.75 39.73 21.80
CA GLY A 107 6.49 38.30 21.62
C GLY A 107 7.43 37.38 22.42
N PRO A 108 7.12 36.07 22.52
CA PRO A 108 8.03 35.09 23.09
C PRO A 108 9.24 34.82 22.17
N ASN A 109 10.33 34.29 22.75
CA ASN A 109 11.55 33.98 21.99
C ASN A 109 11.42 32.73 21.11
N ASN A 110 10.46 31.84 21.38
CA ASN A 110 10.31 30.53 20.74
C ASN A 110 9.13 30.48 19.74
N ASN A 111 9.01 31.49 18.88
CA ASN A 111 7.98 31.49 17.84
C ASN A 111 8.36 30.59 16.67
N LYS A 112 7.35 29.96 16.07
CA LYS A 112 7.52 29.16 14.86
C LYS A 112 7.58 30.03 13.60
N VAL A 113 6.76 31.07 13.55
CA VAL A 113 6.78 32.06 12.47
C VAL A 113 7.56 33.29 12.91
N LYS A 114 8.51 33.72 12.08
CA LYS A 114 9.38 34.88 12.35
C LYS A 114 9.43 35.83 11.15
N LEU A 115 9.65 37.11 11.41
CA LEU A 115 10.00 38.09 10.37
C LEU A 115 11.45 37.87 9.93
N VAL A 116 11.64 37.62 8.64
CA VAL A 116 12.93 37.31 8.02
C VAL A 116 13.15 38.10 6.75
N SER A 117 14.36 38.05 6.23
CA SER A 117 14.73 38.66 4.96
C SER A 117 15.61 37.77 4.10
N SER A 118 15.40 37.83 2.78
CA SER A 118 16.28 37.21 1.78
C SER A 118 17.50 38.06 1.44
N THR A 119 17.52 39.34 1.82
CA THR A 119 18.64 40.25 1.62
C THR A 119 19.34 40.49 2.96
N LYS A 120 20.66 40.68 2.91
CA LYS A 120 21.44 41.08 4.10
C LYS A 120 21.39 42.60 4.27
N SER A 121 21.51 43.05 5.53
CA SER A 121 21.66 44.47 5.85
C SER A 121 22.87 45.05 5.12
N ILE A 122 22.75 46.29 4.62
CA ILE A 122 23.84 47.00 3.96
C ILE A 122 25.04 47.19 4.88
N THR A 123 24.83 47.22 6.20
CA THR A 123 25.90 47.24 7.21
C THR A 123 26.76 45.98 7.21
N GLN A 124 26.30 44.89 6.60
CA GLN A 124 27.01 43.61 6.42
C GLN A 124 27.50 43.40 4.98
N THR A 125 27.51 44.46 4.16
CA THR A 125 28.03 44.44 2.79
C THR A 125 29.39 45.14 2.72
N HIS A 126 30.07 45.02 1.58
CA HIS A 126 31.30 45.79 1.32
C HIS A 126 31.05 47.30 1.19
N TYR A 127 29.79 47.76 1.18
CA TYR A 127 29.40 49.18 1.21
C TYR A 127 29.32 49.77 2.63
N SER A 128 29.57 48.97 3.67
CA SER A 128 29.46 49.37 5.09
C SER A 128 30.52 50.37 5.59
N SER A 129 31.51 50.72 4.77
CA SER A 129 32.59 51.65 5.13
C SER A 129 32.96 52.58 3.97
N PRO A 130 32.09 53.55 3.60
CA PRO A 130 32.41 54.57 2.61
C PRO A 130 33.61 55.43 3.04
N SER A 131 34.39 55.89 2.07
CA SER A 131 35.53 56.78 2.33
C SER A 131 35.04 58.18 2.66
N ILE A 132 35.28 58.65 3.90
CA ILE A 132 34.92 60.01 4.34
C ILE A 132 35.55 61.10 3.45
N ALA A 133 36.70 60.81 2.84
CA ALA A 133 37.41 61.76 2.01
C ALA A 133 36.72 62.03 0.67
N THR A 134 35.93 61.09 0.17
CA THR A 134 35.44 61.11 -1.23
C THR A 134 33.95 60.83 -1.37
N ALA A 135 33.34 60.18 -0.38
CA ALA A 135 31.93 59.80 -0.43
C ALA A 135 31.03 60.98 -0.04
N PRO A 136 29.94 61.25 -0.80
CA PRO A 136 28.93 62.20 -0.39
C PRO A 136 28.18 61.71 0.86
N VAL A 137 27.56 62.63 1.61
CA VAL A 137 26.77 62.31 2.83
C VAL A 137 25.68 61.26 2.57
N THR A 138 25.13 61.25 1.36
CA THR A 138 24.11 60.28 0.93
C THR A 138 24.59 58.83 0.93
N GLU A 139 25.90 58.58 0.83
CA GLU A 139 26.47 57.21 0.96
C GLU A 139 26.60 56.74 2.43
N PHE A 140 26.33 57.61 3.41
CA PHE A 140 26.30 57.25 4.82
C PHE A 140 24.87 57.03 5.35
N LEU A 141 23.83 57.40 4.59
CA LEU A 141 22.44 57.34 4.99
C LEU A 141 21.66 56.44 4.03
N HIS A 142 21.34 55.23 4.47
CA HIS A 142 20.63 54.24 3.67
C HIS A 142 19.22 53.98 4.21
N GLU A 143 18.30 53.79 3.28
CA GLU A 143 17.02 53.16 3.58
C GLU A 143 17.22 51.69 3.96
N ASN A 144 16.17 51.10 4.53
CA ASN A 144 16.18 49.69 4.91
C ASN A 144 16.43 48.80 3.68
N SER A 145 17.46 47.96 3.74
CA SER A 145 17.85 47.05 2.65
C SER A 145 17.30 45.63 2.81
N LEU A 146 16.62 45.35 3.92
CA LEU A 146 15.99 44.07 4.20
C LEU A 146 14.63 44.00 3.50
N LYS A 147 14.44 42.97 2.69
CA LYS A 147 13.14 42.62 2.10
C LYS A 147 12.27 41.89 3.12
N ILE A 148 11.07 42.39 3.40
CA ILE A 148 10.14 41.76 4.36
C ILE A 148 9.63 40.42 3.86
N GLN A 149 9.83 39.39 4.69
CA GLN A 149 9.26 38.05 4.51
C GLN A 149 8.91 37.44 5.86
N ILE A 150 8.04 36.43 5.86
CA ILE A 150 7.76 35.59 7.03
C ILE A 150 8.38 34.20 6.81
N SER A 151 9.02 33.65 7.83
CA SER A 151 9.60 32.32 7.79
C SER A 151 8.61 31.29 8.29
N PRO A 152 8.53 30.13 7.61
CA PRO A 152 9.06 29.81 6.27
C PRO A 152 8.19 30.43 5.14
N THR A 153 8.77 30.52 3.95
CA THR A 153 8.29 31.32 2.80
C THR A 153 7.19 30.71 1.95
N SER A 154 6.62 29.56 2.31
CA SER A 154 5.40 29.07 1.66
C SER A 154 4.25 30.01 2.03
N THR A 155 3.91 30.92 1.12
CA THR A 155 2.80 31.84 1.31
C THR A 155 1.51 31.06 1.50
N ILE A 156 0.84 31.34 2.61
CA ILE A 156 -0.51 30.85 2.83
C ILE A 156 -1.44 31.69 1.94
N ALA A 157 -1.95 31.13 0.85
CA ALA A 157 -3.07 31.78 0.19
C ALA A 157 -4.31 31.56 1.08
N ILE A 158 -4.99 32.62 1.51
CA ILE A 158 -6.22 32.55 2.33
C ILE A 158 -7.28 31.62 1.70
N LYS A 159 -7.29 31.50 0.36
CA LYS A 159 -8.14 30.54 -0.36
C LYS A 159 -7.80 29.08 -0.05
N ASP A 160 -6.52 28.76 0.15
CA ASP A 160 -6.06 27.44 0.54
C ASP A 160 -6.38 27.15 2.02
N GLU A 161 -6.43 28.17 2.89
CA GLU A 161 -6.87 28.01 4.29
C GLU A 161 -8.34 27.63 4.37
N CYS A 162 -9.22 28.34 3.67
CA CYS A 162 -10.66 28.02 3.71
C CYS A 162 -10.94 26.65 3.11
N LEU A 163 -10.26 26.25 2.02
CA LEU A 163 -10.41 24.92 1.41
C LEU A 163 -9.84 23.82 2.31
N ALA A 164 -8.70 24.05 2.99
CA ALA A 164 -8.11 23.09 3.91
C ALA A 164 -8.91 22.91 5.22
N LEU A 165 -9.63 23.95 5.65
CA LEU A 165 -10.42 23.97 6.87
C LEU A 165 -11.91 23.64 6.66
N THR A 166 -12.33 23.45 5.41
CA THR A 166 -13.71 23.09 5.05
C THR A 166 -13.76 21.66 4.54
N PRO A 167 -14.71 20.82 5.00
CA PRO A 167 -14.89 19.48 4.45
C PRO A 167 -15.14 19.49 2.95
N GLN A 168 -14.56 18.52 2.25
CA GLN A 168 -14.72 18.36 0.80
C GLN A 168 -15.73 17.25 0.51
N LEU A 169 -16.66 17.52 -0.41
CA LEU A 169 -17.60 16.55 -0.93
C LEU A 169 -16.93 15.75 -2.04
N ASP A 170 -16.35 14.61 -1.65
CA ASP A 170 -15.65 13.72 -2.58
C ASP A 170 -16.63 12.90 -3.44
N HIS A 171 -17.87 12.70 -2.96
CA HIS A 171 -18.88 11.91 -3.65
C HIS A 171 -19.44 12.64 -4.88
N PRO A 172 -19.45 12.02 -6.08
CA PRO A 172 -19.86 12.67 -7.32
C PRO A 172 -21.30 13.21 -7.27
N ASP A 173 -22.17 12.55 -6.50
CA ASP A 173 -23.58 12.92 -6.39
C ASP A 173 -23.81 14.27 -5.68
N TYR A 174 -22.86 14.72 -4.86
CA TYR A 174 -22.98 15.97 -4.08
C TYR A 174 -21.90 17.00 -4.39
N LYS A 175 -20.87 16.62 -5.17
CA LYS A 175 -19.69 17.46 -5.44
C LYS A 175 -20.02 18.87 -5.97
N GLN A 176 -21.04 18.99 -6.81
CA GLN A 176 -21.47 20.28 -7.36
C GLN A 176 -22.14 21.21 -6.32
N LEU A 177 -22.57 20.66 -5.19
CA LEU A 177 -23.12 21.41 -4.06
C LEU A 177 -22.02 21.86 -3.08
N GLN A 178 -20.73 21.72 -3.38
CA GLN A 178 -19.64 22.15 -2.50
C GLN A 178 -19.78 23.61 -2.02
N PHE A 179 -20.38 24.48 -2.83
CA PHE A 179 -20.61 25.88 -2.45
C PHE A 179 -21.49 26.02 -1.20
N THR A 180 -22.39 25.06 -0.92
CA THR A 180 -23.27 25.04 0.25
C THR A 180 -22.54 24.62 1.52
N ILE A 181 -21.41 23.92 1.38
CA ILE A 181 -20.47 23.63 2.46
C ILE A 181 -19.53 24.83 2.68
N ASN A 182 -19.11 25.51 1.60
CA ASN A 182 -18.13 26.60 1.69
C ASN A 182 -18.64 27.86 2.40
N ASN A 183 -19.92 28.20 2.27
CA ASN A 183 -20.50 29.38 2.92
C ASN A 183 -22.00 29.18 3.22
N THR A 184 -22.62 30.17 3.84
CA THR A 184 -24.06 30.21 4.15
C THR A 184 -24.77 31.39 3.48
N GLN A 185 -24.04 32.19 2.67
CA GLN A 185 -24.51 33.45 2.08
C GLN A 185 -25.19 33.20 0.72
N PHE A 186 -26.21 32.35 0.73
CA PHE A 186 -27.04 32.06 -0.44
C PHE A 186 -28.48 31.79 -0.01
N VAL A 187 -29.40 31.87 -0.97
CA VAL A 187 -30.82 31.63 -0.76
C VAL A 187 -31.24 30.32 -1.45
N GLN A 188 -32.30 29.69 -0.96
CA GLN A 188 -32.85 28.45 -1.53
C GLN A 188 -33.12 28.54 -3.04
N ASN A 189 -33.58 29.69 -3.54
CA ASN A 189 -33.81 29.88 -4.99
C ASN A 189 -32.56 29.65 -5.84
N HIS A 190 -31.36 29.92 -5.30
CA HIS A 190 -30.10 29.64 -6.00
C HIS A 190 -29.86 28.13 -6.17
N VAL A 191 -30.24 27.32 -5.18
CA VAL A 191 -30.15 25.86 -5.22
C VAL A 191 -31.16 25.30 -6.22
N ILE A 192 -32.40 25.79 -6.19
CA ILE A 192 -33.45 25.38 -7.13
C ILE A 192 -33.06 25.70 -8.58
N ALA A 193 -32.43 26.86 -8.82
CA ALA A 193 -31.92 27.22 -10.16
C ALA A 193 -30.85 26.25 -10.68
N LYS A 194 -30.16 25.53 -9.80
CA LYS A 194 -29.15 24.51 -10.12
C LYS A 194 -29.71 23.09 -10.22
N LEU A 195 -31.04 22.91 -10.19
CA LEU A 195 -31.65 21.58 -10.29
C LEU A 195 -31.32 20.87 -11.62
N CYS A 196 -31.03 21.62 -12.68
CA CYS A 196 -30.55 21.07 -13.95
C CYS A 196 -29.18 20.37 -13.82
N GLU A 197 -28.41 20.67 -12.79
CA GLU A 197 -27.14 20.01 -12.50
C GLU A 197 -27.38 18.67 -11.75
N CYS A 198 -28.57 18.43 -11.18
CA CYS A 198 -28.87 17.28 -10.30
C CYS A 198 -28.46 15.93 -10.94
N PRO A 199 -27.62 15.11 -10.28
CA PRO A 199 -27.20 13.83 -10.82
C PRO A 199 -28.36 12.82 -10.85
N ALA A 200 -28.31 11.87 -11.78
CA ALA A 200 -29.40 10.91 -12.00
C ALA A 200 -29.68 9.97 -10.81
N ARG A 201 -28.71 9.79 -9.91
CA ARG A 201 -28.83 8.95 -8.71
C ARG A 201 -29.50 9.65 -7.53
N VAL A 202 -29.53 10.98 -7.53
CA VAL A 202 -30.10 11.79 -6.44
C VAL A 202 -31.51 12.21 -6.82
N LYS A 203 -32.45 12.09 -5.88
CA LYS A 203 -33.81 12.59 -6.10
C LYS A 203 -33.78 14.13 -6.14
N PRO A 204 -34.53 14.79 -7.04
CA PRO A 204 -34.57 16.26 -7.11
C PRO A 204 -34.88 16.93 -5.76
N ILE A 205 -35.76 16.33 -4.95
CA ILE A 205 -36.10 16.85 -3.62
C ILE A 205 -34.91 16.77 -2.64
N GLN A 206 -34.21 15.63 -2.62
CA GLN A 206 -33.00 15.42 -1.82
C GLN A 206 -31.89 16.39 -2.22
N PHE A 207 -31.75 16.69 -3.52
CA PHE A 207 -30.80 17.67 -4.03
C PHE A 207 -31.11 19.09 -3.51
N VAL A 208 -32.38 19.50 -3.58
CA VAL A 208 -32.81 20.81 -3.09
C VAL A 208 -32.65 20.92 -1.58
N GLU A 209 -33.03 19.91 -0.82
CA GLU A 209 -32.92 19.92 0.63
C GLU A 209 -31.47 19.93 1.11
N PHE A 210 -30.60 19.07 0.54
CA PHE A 210 -29.17 19.10 0.83
C PHE A 210 -28.59 20.49 0.53
N GLY A 211 -28.90 21.02 -0.66
CA GLY A 211 -28.33 22.28 -1.09
C GLY A 211 -28.85 23.47 -0.28
N SER A 212 -30.09 23.42 0.19
CA SER A 212 -30.75 24.51 0.93
C SER A 212 -30.55 24.42 2.43
N PHE A 213 -30.04 23.30 2.95
CA PHE A 213 -29.86 23.06 4.39
C PHE A 213 -29.12 24.21 5.11
N ARG A 214 -28.16 24.85 4.42
CA ARG A 214 -27.34 25.95 4.95
C ARG A 214 -27.61 27.30 4.30
N SER A 215 -28.76 27.49 3.65
CA SER A 215 -29.15 28.78 3.09
C SER A 215 -29.51 29.74 4.22
N GLY A 216 -28.54 30.56 4.66
CA GLY A 216 -28.63 31.38 5.86
C GLY A 216 -28.14 30.66 7.12
N HIS A 217 -27.21 31.30 7.85
CA HIS A 217 -26.58 30.70 9.03
C HIS A 217 -27.56 30.48 10.19
N ARG A 218 -28.58 31.33 10.35
CA ARG A 218 -29.57 31.23 11.44
C ARG A 218 -30.60 30.12 11.26
N LEU A 219 -30.68 29.50 10.07
CA LEU A 219 -31.71 28.50 9.77
C LEU A 219 -31.23 27.06 9.93
N GLN A 220 -29.94 26.83 10.15
CA GLN A 220 -29.33 25.50 10.14
C GLN A 220 -29.97 24.54 11.16
N TRP A 221 -30.26 24.99 12.38
CA TRP A 221 -30.92 24.18 13.41
C TRP A 221 -32.40 23.89 13.11
N LEU A 222 -33.12 24.86 12.55
CA LEU A 222 -34.51 24.67 12.14
C LEU A 222 -34.60 23.70 10.96
N ASN A 223 -33.68 23.81 10.00
CA ASN A 223 -33.57 22.88 8.87
C ASN A 223 -33.18 21.47 9.35
N LEU A 224 -32.29 21.35 10.34
CA LEU A 224 -31.97 20.07 10.99
C LEU A 224 -33.21 19.44 11.62
N LEU A 225 -33.98 20.22 12.38
CA LEU A 225 -35.20 19.74 13.02
C LEU A 225 -36.26 19.31 11.99
N ALA A 226 -36.47 20.12 10.96
CA ALA A 226 -37.40 19.80 9.87
C ALA A 226 -36.97 18.53 9.11
N MET A 227 -35.68 18.37 8.84
CA MET A 227 -35.13 17.17 8.21
C MET A 227 -35.35 15.92 9.08
N LEU A 228 -35.14 16.02 10.39
CA LEU A 228 -35.39 14.92 11.33
C LEU A 228 -36.87 14.53 11.36
N GLU A 229 -37.79 15.50 11.26
CA GLU A 229 -39.24 15.25 11.25
C GLU A 229 -39.74 14.65 9.94
N LEU A 230 -39.23 15.14 8.81
CA LEU A 230 -39.70 14.74 7.48
C LEU A 230 -38.96 13.53 6.90
N ASP A 231 -37.88 13.07 7.56
CA ASP A 231 -36.96 12.04 7.06
C ASP A 231 -36.44 12.32 5.66
N SER A 232 -36.09 13.58 5.45
CA SER A 232 -35.98 14.14 4.10
C SER A 232 -34.60 13.86 3.46
N LEU A 233 -33.55 13.71 4.29
CA LEU A 233 -32.20 13.34 3.89
C LEU A 233 -31.73 12.06 4.60
N PRO A 234 -31.08 11.11 3.90
CA PRO A 234 -30.58 9.89 4.50
C PRO A 234 -29.32 10.15 5.33
N ILE A 235 -29.47 10.19 6.66
CA ILE A 235 -28.37 10.41 7.62
C ILE A 235 -27.27 9.33 7.51
N ALA A 236 -27.63 8.14 7.04
CA ALA A 236 -26.71 7.02 6.83
C ALA A 236 -25.72 7.22 5.67
N GLU A 237 -25.78 8.33 4.93
CA GLU A 237 -24.82 8.67 3.87
C GLU A 237 -23.73 9.63 4.37
N GLU A 238 -22.48 9.37 3.99
CA GLU A 238 -21.32 10.15 4.43
C GLU A 238 -21.41 11.65 4.06
N SER A 239 -21.91 11.98 2.86
CA SER A 239 -22.04 13.38 2.41
C SER A 239 -23.04 14.17 3.25
N ILE A 240 -24.11 13.52 3.72
CA ILE A 240 -25.12 14.11 4.60
C ILE A 240 -24.55 14.26 6.01
N ALA A 241 -23.82 13.26 6.51
CA ALA A 241 -23.11 13.37 7.79
C ALA A 241 -22.12 14.55 7.79
N ILE A 242 -21.37 14.75 6.70
CA ILE A 242 -20.49 15.92 6.51
C ILE A 242 -21.28 17.23 6.61
N LEU A 243 -22.40 17.34 5.87
CA LEU A 243 -23.26 18.52 5.87
C LEU A 243 -23.76 18.87 7.28
N ILE A 244 -24.28 17.87 8.01
CA ILE A 244 -24.83 18.05 9.35
C ILE A 244 -23.72 18.43 10.33
N MET A 245 -22.62 17.66 10.38
CA MET A 245 -21.50 17.93 11.30
C MET A 245 -20.89 19.31 11.06
N HIS A 246 -20.70 19.69 9.79
CA HIS A 246 -20.17 21.00 9.47
C HIS A 246 -21.12 22.13 9.87
N SER A 247 -22.44 21.92 9.71
CA SER A 247 -23.45 22.90 10.12
C SER A 247 -23.47 23.11 11.63
N ILE A 248 -23.46 22.04 12.42
CA ILE A 248 -23.54 22.15 13.88
C ILE A 248 -22.23 22.63 14.52
N LEU A 249 -21.09 22.41 13.88
CA LEU A 249 -19.76 22.79 14.40
C LEU A 249 -19.28 24.16 13.90
N GLN A 250 -19.81 24.68 12.79
CA GLN A 250 -19.48 26.01 12.32
C GLN A 250 -19.97 27.06 13.32
N TYR A 251 -19.06 27.91 13.82
CA TYR A 251 -19.42 28.90 14.83
C TYR A 251 -20.34 30.01 14.29
N GLY A 252 -20.07 30.61 13.11
CA GLY A 252 -20.94 31.67 12.54
C GLY A 252 -20.69 33.07 13.14
N PRO A 253 -21.42 34.11 12.67
CA PRO A 253 -21.23 35.50 13.12
C PRO A 253 -21.77 35.75 14.54
N LEU A 254 -21.12 36.66 15.26
CA LEU A 254 -21.58 37.15 16.57
C LEU A 254 -22.69 38.19 16.41
N ALA A 255 -23.62 38.25 17.36
CA ALA A 255 -24.66 39.27 17.38
C ALA A 255 -24.04 40.65 17.67
N ILE A 256 -24.19 41.60 16.74
CA ILE A 256 -23.53 42.93 16.81
C ILE A 256 -24.37 43.97 17.58
N ASP A 257 -25.64 43.69 17.87
CA ASP A 257 -26.54 44.70 18.44
C ASP A 257 -26.30 44.93 19.94
N GLY A 258 -25.66 46.07 20.26
CA GLY A 258 -25.39 46.59 21.61
C GLY A 258 -26.63 46.97 22.46
N LYS A 259 -27.77 46.30 22.27
CA LYS A 259 -29.01 46.47 23.04
C LYS A 259 -29.64 45.17 23.58
N ARG A 260 -28.91 44.05 23.59
CA ARG A 260 -29.31 42.86 24.36
C ARG A 260 -28.23 42.41 25.33
N SER A 261 -28.69 42.10 26.54
CA SER A 261 -27.98 41.73 27.76
C SER A 261 -27.34 40.33 27.70
N ASP A 262 -26.30 40.15 28.53
CA ASP A 262 -25.74 38.93 29.14
C ASP A 262 -25.21 37.75 28.28
N ASN A 263 -25.60 37.57 27.02
CA ASN A 263 -25.17 36.40 26.21
C ASN A 263 -24.15 36.71 25.09
N SER A 264 -23.10 37.49 25.39
CA SER A 264 -22.13 37.97 24.37
C SER A 264 -21.26 36.89 23.70
N TRP A 265 -21.31 35.63 24.17
CA TRP A 265 -20.44 34.54 23.72
C TRP A 265 -21.09 33.57 22.71
N CYS A 266 -22.43 33.57 22.55
CA CYS A 266 -23.11 32.66 21.64
C CYS A 266 -23.30 33.32 20.26
N SER A 267 -23.02 32.59 19.18
CA SER A 267 -23.22 33.12 17.82
C SER A 267 -24.69 33.11 17.41
N GLU A 268 -25.03 33.91 16.42
CA GLU A 268 -26.39 33.92 15.84
C GLU A 268 -26.78 32.59 15.18
N ALA A 269 -25.80 31.76 14.80
CA ALA A 269 -26.06 30.45 14.20
C ALA A 269 -26.45 29.38 15.23
N HIS A 270 -26.26 29.66 16.53
CA HIS A 270 -26.53 28.73 17.63
C HIS A 270 -27.56 29.25 18.63
N GLU A 271 -28.13 30.44 18.40
CA GLU A 271 -29.04 31.11 19.34
C GLU A 271 -30.26 30.23 19.70
N GLN A 272 -30.77 29.44 18.75
CA GLN A 272 -31.91 28.54 19.00
C GLN A 272 -31.63 27.48 20.07
N LEU A 273 -30.35 27.11 20.30
CA LEU A 273 -29.99 26.15 21.35
C LEU A 273 -30.09 26.74 22.77
N LEU A 274 -30.34 28.04 22.89
CA LEU A 274 -30.62 28.69 24.17
C LEU A 274 -32.11 28.64 24.54
N GLU A 275 -32.98 28.23 23.62
CA GLU A 275 -34.43 28.15 23.84
C GLU A 275 -34.86 26.75 24.33
N ASP A 276 -35.40 26.68 25.55
CA ASP A 276 -35.83 25.42 26.17
C ASP A 276 -36.82 24.61 25.33
N ASN A 277 -37.80 25.29 24.72
CA ASN A 277 -38.81 24.64 23.87
C ASN A 277 -38.19 23.98 22.64
N PHE A 278 -37.18 24.63 22.03
CA PHE A 278 -36.48 24.09 20.88
C PHE A 278 -35.63 22.88 21.26
N ILE A 279 -34.93 22.94 22.40
CA ILE A 279 -34.19 21.79 22.95
C ILE A 279 -35.11 20.62 23.24
N ASP A 280 -36.31 20.88 23.79
CA ASP A 280 -37.29 19.84 24.09
C ASP A 280 -37.77 19.11 22.82
N GLU A 281 -38.08 19.85 21.76
CA GLU A 281 -38.53 19.29 20.47
C GLU A 281 -37.39 18.54 19.77
N LEU A 282 -36.19 19.14 19.68
CA LEU A 282 -35.04 18.51 19.05
C LEU A 282 -34.63 17.21 19.77
N THR A 283 -34.64 17.22 21.10
CA THR A 283 -34.36 16.01 21.89
C THR A 283 -35.38 14.91 21.61
N ALA A 284 -36.68 15.25 21.52
CA ALA A 284 -37.72 14.27 21.24
C ALA A 284 -37.53 13.60 19.85
N ARG A 285 -37.16 14.36 18.82
CA ARG A 285 -36.90 13.81 17.49
C ARG A 285 -35.64 12.97 17.42
N LEU A 286 -34.57 13.39 18.08
CA LEU A 286 -33.36 12.56 18.18
C LEU A 286 -33.63 11.26 18.95
N ASP A 287 -34.43 11.32 20.02
CA ASP A 287 -34.78 10.15 20.81
C ASP A 287 -35.59 9.13 20.00
N HIS A 288 -36.57 9.59 19.22
CA HIS A 288 -37.34 8.76 18.28
C HIS A 288 -36.43 8.13 17.22
N ARG A 289 -35.49 8.89 16.64
CA ARG A 289 -34.53 8.34 15.67
C ARG A 289 -33.62 7.28 16.26
N LEU A 290 -33.23 7.42 17.53
CA LEU A 290 -32.47 6.38 18.23
C LEU A 290 -33.31 5.11 18.41
N ASP A 291 -34.59 5.22 18.75
CA ASP A 291 -35.48 4.07 18.89
C ASP A 291 -35.69 3.34 17.55
N ASP A 292 -35.88 4.08 16.45
CA ASP A 292 -36.03 3.52 15.10
C ASP A 292 -34.80 2.71 14.66
N CYS A 293 -33.60 3.19 14.99
CA CYS A 293 -32.36 2.53 14.60
C CYS A 293 -31.84 1.50 15.60
N GLU A 294 -32.36 1.42 16.83
CA GLU A 294 -31.79 0.56 17.90
C GLU A 294 -31.61 -0.91 17.45
N LEU A 295 -32.52 -1.44 16.62
CA LEU A 295 -32.44 -2.80 16.08
C LEU A 295 -31.65 -2.90 14.76
N ASN A 296 -31.33 -1.77 14.13
CA ASN A 296 -30.66 -1.66 12.84
C ASN A 296 -29.21 -1.19 12.99
N TRP A 297 -28.34 -2.10 13.46
CA TRP A 297 -26.90 -1.87 13.58
C TRP A 297 -26.20 -1.56 12.25
N GLN A 298 -26.87 -1.72 11.10
CA GLN A 298 -26.31 -1.39 9.78
C GLN A 298 -26.21 0.13 9.52
N SER A 299 -26.75 0.96 10.41
CA SER A 299 -26.79 2.42 10.27
C SER A 299 -25.85 3.13 11.25
N GLU A 300 -24.57 2.72 11.31
CA GLU A 300 -23.58 3.25 12.26
C GLU A 300 -23.39 4.77 12.20
N LEU A 301 -23.54 5.36 11.00
CA LEU A 301 -23.43 6.80 10.79
C LEU A 301 -24.58 7.58 11.43
N VAL A 302 -25.77 6.99 11.56
CA VAL A 302 -26.90 7.63 12.26
C VAL A 302 -26.56 7.83 13.73
N LEU A 303 -26.05 6.79 14.39
CA LEU A 303 -25.62 6.88 15.79
C LEU A 303 -24.52 7.94 15.98
N LEU A 304 -23.56 8.01 15.07
CA LEU A 304 -22.49 9.00 15.09
C LEU A 304 -23.02 10.43 14.96
N VAL A 305 -23.88 10.68 13.98
CA VAL A 305 -24.46 12.01 13.73
C VAL A 305 -25.33 12.45 14.90
N VAL A 306 -26.21 11.57 15.41
CA VAL A 306 -27.05 11.87 16.57
C VAL A 306 -26.19 12.17 17.81
N THR A 307 -25.12 11.40 18.04
CA THR A 307 -24.18 11.67 19.13
C THR A 307 -23.56 13.06 18.98
N MET A 308 -23.10 13.41 17.78
CA MET A 308 -22.49 14.71 17.51
C MET A 308 -23.44 15.89 17.71
N ILE A 309 -24.70 15.76 17.27
CA ILE A 309 -25.75 16.76 17.52
C ILE A 309 -25.99 16.91 19.03
N THR A 310 -26.17 15.79 19.73
CA THR A 310 -26.44 15.75 21.17
C THR A 310 -25.30 16.40 21.97
N MET A 311 -24.05 16.08 21.64
CA MET A 311 -22.89 16.66 22.32
C MET A 311 -22.72 18.15 22.02
N ARG A 312 -23.10 18.60 20.81
CA ARG A 312 -23.13 20.03 20.49
C ARG A 312 -24.22 20.77 21.27
N MET A 313 -25.41 20.18 21.40
CA MET A 313 -26.47 20.69 22.27
C MET A 313 -25.96 20.80 23.70
N LEU A 314 -25.33 19.75 24.24
CA LEU A 314 -24.79 19.75 25.61
C LEU A 314 -23.66 20.77 25.81
N THR A 315 -22.93 21.15 24.77
CA THR A 315 -21.87 22.16 24.86
C THR A 315 -22.42 23.58 24.95
N ILE A 316 -23.53 23.87 24.27
CA ILE A 316 -24.08 25.23 24.12
C ILE A 316 -25.25 25.50 25.07
N CYS A 317 -26.11 24.50 25.28
CA CYS A 317 -27.32 24.60 26.10
C CYS A 317 -26.96 25.16 27.47
N ASN A 318 -27.46 26.34 27.83
CA ASN A 318 -27.29 26.92 29.17
C ASN A 318 -28.64 26.94 29.91
N SER A 319 -29.32 25.81 29.84
CA SER A 319 -30.75 25.69 30.07
C SER A 319 -31.04 24.65 31.15
N THR A 320 -32.25 24.68 31.71
CA THR A 320 -32.70 23.70 32.72
C THR A 320 -32.80 22.26 32.17
N ARG A 321 -32.55 22.07 30.87
CA ARG A 321 -32.64 20.79 30.15
C ARG A 321 -31.31 20.05 30.03
N GLU A 322 -30.24 20.51 30.68
CA GLU A 322 -28.91 19.86 30.64
C GLU A 322 -28.99 18.36 30.94
N ASP A 323 -29.69 17.96 32.01
CA ASP A 323 -29.85 16.55 32.40
C ASP A 323 -30.57 15.71 31.32
N LYS A 324 -31.52 16.32 30.61
CA LYS A 324 -32.26 15.66 29.54
C LYS A 324 -31.35 15.39 28.34
N VAL A 325 -30.51 16.36 27.96
CA VAL A 325 -29.53 16.20 26.88
C VAL A 325 -28.42 15.21 27.28
N ALA A 326 -27.95 15.26 28.53
CA ALA A 326 -26.99 14.29 29.05
C ALA A 326 -27.56 12.86 29.04
N SER A 327 -28.85 12.69 29.38
CA SER A 327 -29.54 11.40 29.29
C SER A 327 -29.60 10.85 27.86
N LEU A 328 -29.80 11.71 26.86
CA LEU A 328 -29.76 11.32 25.45
C LEU A 328 -28.35 10.87 25.03
N ALA A 329 -27.29 11.54 25.49
CA ALA A 329 -25.90 11.13 25.24
C ALA A 329 -25.60 9.75 25.84
N ILE A 330 -26.11 9.46 27.05
CA ILE A 330 -26.02 8.14 27.67
C ILE A 330 -26.81 7.09 26.88
N LYS A 331 -28.00 7.43 26.35
CA LYS A 331 -28.77 6.53 25.47
C LYS A 331 -27.97 6.15 24.22
N CYS A 332 -27.30 7.12 23.56
CA CYS A 332 -26.42 6.87 22.42
C CYS A 332 -25.32 5.86 22.76
N ARG A 333 -24.63 6.08 23.89
CA ARG A 333 -23.57 5.19 24.38
C ARG A 333 -24.08 3.76 24.59
N ARG A 334 -25.23 3.59 25.24
CA ARG A 334 -25.83 2.28 25.51
C ARG A 334 -26.20 1.54 24.23
N ILE A 335 -26.75 2.23 23.23
CA ILE A 335 -27.07 1.63 21.92
C ILE A 335 -25.78 1.17 21.22
N GLY A 336 -24.76 2.02 21.21
CA GLY A 336 -23.47 1.67 20.60
C GLY A 336 -22.80 0.46 21.26
N GLU A 337 -22.84 0.34 22.59
CA GLU A 337 -22.35 -0.85 23.29
C GLU A 337 -23.08 -2.12 22.89
N LYS A 338 -24.43 -2.08 22.85
CA LYS A 338 -25.24 -3.22 22.39
C LYS A 338 -24.86 -3.64 20.96
N TRP A 339 -24.64 -2.68 20.06
CA TRP A 339 -24.24 -2.98 18.68
C TRP A 339 -22.84 -3.58 18.58
N VAL A 340 -21.89 -3.11 19.39
CA VAL A 340 -20.56 -3.73 19.46
C VAL A 340 -20.66 -5.19 19.90
N ASP A 341 -21.48 -5.49 20.90
CA ASP A 341 -21.70 -6.86 21.37
C ASP A 341 -22.34 -7.74 20.26
N LEU A 342 -23.41 -7.25 19.61
CA LEU A 342 -24.10 -7.96 18.52
C LEU A 342 -23.20 -8.24 17.31
N ILE A 343 -22.42 -7.25 16.86
CA ILE A 343 -21.51 -7.41 15.72
C ILE A 343 -20.38 -8.36 16.10
N SER A 344 -19.86 -8.27 17.33
CA SER A 344 -18.83 -9.18 17.83
C SER A 344 -19.32 -10.64 17.89
N GLU A 345 -20.58 -10.88 18.26
CA GLU A 345 -21.19 -12.21 18.21
C GLU A 345 -21.37 -12.68 16.75
N THR A 346 -21.84 -11.80 15.88
CA THR A 346 -22.04 -12.11 14.46
C THR A 346 -20.73 -12.57 13.80
N ILE A 347 -19.63 -11.85 14.02
CA ILE A 347 -18.30 -12.21 13.49
C ILE A 347 -17.83 -13.58 14.00
N LYS A 348 -18.20 -13.96 15.23
CA LYS A 348 -17.82 -15.26 15.83
C LYS A 348 -18.56 -16.45 15.22
N PHE A 349 -19.84 -16.29 14.89
CA PHE A 349 -20.70 -17.39 14.42
C PHE A 349 -20.79 -17.52 12.89
N THR A 350 -20.11 -16.67 12.12
CA THR A 350 -20.09 -16.76 10.65
C THR A 350 -19.32 -18.00 10.16
N SER A 351 -20.06 -19.02 9.70
CA SER A 351 -19.53 -20.30 9.19
C SER A 351 -18.87 -20.23 7.80
N SER A 352 -19.06 -19.13 7.05
CA SER A 352 -18.41 -18.91 5.74
C SER A 352 -17.99 -17.44 5.59
N PRO A 353 -16.69 -17.11 5.67
CA PRO A 353 -16.30 -15.71 5.60
C PRO A 353 -16.07 -15.29 4.15
N ASP A 354 -16.96 -14.48 3.58
CA ASP A 354 -16.49 -13.44 2.67
C ASP A 354 -15.64 -12.48 3.52
N PHE A 355 -14.33 -12.44 3.22
CA PHE A 355 -13.37 -11.63 3.96
C PHE A 355 -13.79 -10.15 3.96
N ASN A 356 -14.38 -9.69 2.86
CA ASN A 356 -14.80 -8.30 2.70
C ASN A 356 -15.98 -7.94 3.63
N GLU A 357 -16.87 -8.90 3.89
CA GLU A 357 -18.03 -8.67 4.77
C GLU A 357 -17.59 -8.51 6.22
N ILE A 358 -16.68 -9.36 6.70
CA ILE A 358 -16.12 -9.26 8.06
C ILE A 358 -15.32 -7.97 8.24
N GLU A 359 -14.53 -7.58 7.24
CA GLU A 359 -13.79 -6.32 7.27
C GLU A 359 -14.73 -5.11 7.35
N ASN A 360 -15.84 -5.12 6.59
CA ASN A 360 -16.87 -4.09 6.67
C ASN A 360 -17.51 -4.03 8.07
N LEU A 361 -17.88 -5.16 8.66
CA LEU A 361 -18.41 -5.22 10.03
C LEU A 361 -17.42 -4.64 11.05
N ARG A 362 -16.12 -4.87 10.89
CA ARG A 362 -15.09 -4.28 11.76
C ARG A 362 -14.97 -2.78 11.59
N LEU A 363 -15.05 -2.26 10.37
CA LEU A 363 -15.11 -0.81 10.12
C LEU A 363 -16.34 -0.17 10.78
N LYS A 364 -17.50 -0.85 10.75
CA LYS A 364 -18.69 -0.40 11.49
C LYS A 364 -18.44 -0.32 12.99
N MET A 365 -17.80 -1.34 13.59
CA MET A 365 -17.43 -1.31 15.01
C MET A 365 -16.50 -0.13 15.35
N VAL A 366 -15.59 0.25 14.44
CA VAL A 366 -14.75 1.44 14.63
C VAL A 366 -15.62 2.70 14.70
N THR A 367 -16.54 2.89 13.76
CA THR A 367 -17.45 4.05 13.75
C THR A 367 -18.33 4.09 15.00
N ILE A 368 -18.89 2.94 15.41
CA ILE A 368 -19.72 2.84 16.62
C ILE A 368 -18.91 3.16 17.88
N GLY A 369 -17.70 2.61 18.01
CA GLY A 369 -16.81 2.89 19.14
C GLY A 369 -16.41 4.37 19.20
N ILE A 370 -16.17 5.01 18.05
CA ILE A 370 -15.94 6.46 17.95
C ILE A 370 -17.16 7.23 18.47
N SER A 371 -18.39 6.87 18.05
CA SER A 371 -19.61 7.48 18.57
C SER A 371 -19.67 7.40 20.10
N CYS A 372 -19.41 6.23 20.68
CA CYS A 372 -19.38 6.06 22.13
C CYS A 372 -18.32 6.95 22.81
N ILE A 373 -17.11 7.05 22.26
CA ILE A 373 -16.05 7.94 22.77
C ILE A 373 -16.48 9.41 22.71
N LEU A 374 -17.13 9.83 21.62
CA LEU A 374 -17.57 11.21 21.44
C LEU A 374 -18.66 11.62 22.42
N THR A 375 -19.38 10.68 23.05
CA THR A 375 -20.30 11.03 24.16
C THR A 375 -19.61 11.67 25.37
N PHE A 376 -18.29 11.73 25.40
CA PHE A 376 -17.49 12.42 26.41
C PHE A 376 -16.86 13.73 25.90
N SER A 377 -17.16 14.17 24.68
CA SER A 377 -16.58 15.37 24.06
C SER A 377 -17.18 16.69 24.57
N THR A 378 -17.05 16.96 25.87
CA THR A 378 -17.52 18.20 26.50
C THR A 378 -16.41 18.88 27.31
N HIS A 379 -16.65 20.11 27.78
CA HIS A 379 -15.74 20.86 28.64
C HIS A 379 -15.69 20.25 30.06
N SER A 380 -14.62 20.57 30.81
CA SER A 380 -14.36 20.04 32.16
C SER A 380 -15.55 20.17 33.11
N ASP A 381 -16.29 21.27 33.00
CA ASP A 381 -17.30 21.61 33.99
C ASP A 381 -18.56 20.73 33.89
N ARG A 382 -18.79 20.15 32.71
CA ARG A 382 -19.97 19.32 32.41
C ARG A 382 -19.67 17.85 32.25
N ILE A 383 -18.40 17.46 32.16
CA ILE A 383 -18.03 16.04 32.01
C ILE A 383 -18.55 15.17 33.16
N HIS A 384 -18.73 15.75 34.35
CA HIS A 384 -19.10 15.02 35.54
C HIS A 384 -20.48 14.37 35.44
N CYS A 385 -21.42 14.93 34.65
CA CYS A 385 -22.71 14.28 34.41
C CYS A 385 -22.60 13.06 33.48
N LEU A 386 -21.55 12.99 32.65
CA LEU A 386 -21.28 11.91 31.69
C LEU A 386 -20.25 10.88 32.18
N LEU A 387 -19.45 11.23 33.19
CA LEU A 387 -18.40 10.43 33.84
C LEU A 387 -18.54 10.49 35.38
N SER A 388 -19.75 10.20 35.88
CA SER A 388 -20.08 10.18 37.32
C SER A 388 -19.87 8.84 38.02
N SER A 389 -19.78 7.73 37.28
CA SER A 389 -19.85 6.36 37.83
C SER A 389 -18.75 5.45 37.29
N SER A 390 -18.50 4.33 38.00
CA SER A 390 -17.55 3.32 37.54
C SER A 390 -17.97 2.70 36.21
N GLU A 391 -19.29 2.58 35.98
CA GLU A 391 -19.88 2.10 34.74
C GLU A 391 -19.48 3.00 33.55
N HIS A 392 -19.57 4.32 33.70
CA HIS A 392 -19.19 5.25 32.63
C HIS A 392 -17.70 5.16 32.27
N ALA A 393 -16.83 4.99 33.27
CA ALA A 393 -15.40 4.79 33.03
C ALA A 393 -15.13 3.47 32.28
N ILE A 394 -15.84 2.39 32.64
CA ILE A 394 -15.75 1.10 31.95
C ILE A 394 -16.23 1.22 30.50
N SER A 395 -17.33 1.93 30.25
CA SER A 395 -17.84 2.21 28.91
C SER A 395 -16.82 2.93 28.03
N LEU A 396 -16.14 3.95 28.58
CA LEU A 396 -15.08 4.67 27.87
C LEU A 396 -13.93 3.72 27.48
N LEU A 397 -13.48 2.87 28.42
CA LEU A 397 -12.41 1.91 28.18
C LEU A 397 -12.81 0.84 27.14
N LYS A 398 -14.04 0.33 27.20
CA LYS A 398 -14.59 -0.58 26.19
C LYS A 398 -14.57 0.07 24.81
N ALA A 399 -15.10 1.29 24.69
CA ALA A 399 -15.15 1.99 23.41
C ALA A 399 -13.73 2.25 22.85
N ALA A 400 -12.80 2.74 23.69
CA ALA A 400 -11.41 2.97 23.30
C ALA A 400 -10.72 1.67 22.83
N THR A 401 -10.88 0.58 23.58
CA THR A 401 -10.25 -0.72 23.28
C THR A 401 -10.83 -1.36 22.02
N THR A 402 -12.17 -1.38 21.89
CA THR A 402 -12.85 -1.89 20.68
C THR A 402 -12.43 -1.11 19.43
N THR A 403 -12.35 0.22 19.52
CA THR A 403 -11.88 1.06 18.41
C THR A 403 -10.42 0.75 18.08
N HIS A 404 -9.55 0.63 19.09
CA HIS A 404 -8.13 0.32 18.91
C HIS A 404 -7.89 -1.01 18.18
N ASP A 405 -8.50 -2.09 18.67
CA ASP A 405 -8.31 -3.44 18.13
C ASP A 405 -8.74 -3.53 16.67
N ASN A 406 -9.90 -2.97 16.35
CA ASN A 406 -10.44 -3.03 15.00
C ASN A 406 -9.70 -2.09 14.02
N ILE A 407 -9.11 -0.99 14.49
CA ILE A 407 -8.21 -0.16 13.68
C ILE A 407 -6.92 -0.93 13.34
N ILE A 408 -6.31 -1.63 14.31
CA ILE A 408 -5.09 -2.41 14.08
C ILE A 408 -5.32 -3.49 13.02
N LEU A 409 -6.47 -4.15 13.08
CA LEU A 409 -6.82 -5.23 12.17
C LEU A 409 -7.14 -4.74 10.75
N ASN A 410 -7.62 -3.51 10.60
CA ASN A 410 -7.98 -2.90 9.32
C ASN A 410 -6.84 -2.06 8.69
N LYS A 411 -5.58 -2.32 9.06
CA LYS A 411 -4.39 -1.59 8.57
C LYS A 411 -4.07 -1.80 7.06
N ILE A 412 -4.85 -2.59 6.31
CA ILE A 412 -4.71 -2.70 4.85
C ILE A 412 -5.39 -1.46 4.20
N GLN A 413 -4.65 -0.35 4.25
CA GLN A 413 -5.06 0.98 3.83
C GLN A 413 -5.01 1.16 2.30
N SER A 414 -6.14 1.04 1.62
CA SER A 414 -6.31 1.77 0.35
C SER A 414 -7.60 2.59 0.24
N ASN A 415 -8.64 2.34 1.05
CA ASN A 415 -9.98 2.90 0.79
C ASN A 415 -10.67 3.61 1.98
N ILE A 416 -9.96 4.07 3.02
CA ILE A 416 -10.60 4.85 4.11
C ILE A 416 -10.87 6.29 3.65
N SER A 417 -12.13 6.75 3.78
CA SER A 417 -12.54 8.10 3.37
C SER A 417 -11.83 9.22 4.14
N SER A 418 -11.84 10.44 3.58
CA SER A 418 -11.35 11.65 4.27
C SER A 418 -12.14 11.90 5.56
N PHE A 419 -13.46 11.69 5.52
CA PHE A 419 -14.36 11.80 6.67
C PHE A 419 -14.02 10.81 7.79
N ALA A 420 -13.88 9.52 7.48
CA ALA A 420 -13.54 8.48 8.46
C ALA A 420 -12.22 8.79 9.21
N ARG A 421 -11.21 9.32 8.49
CA ARG A 421 -9.96 9.76 9.11
C ARG A 421 -10.15 10.95 10.05
N ASN A 422 -11.02 11.89 9.69
CA ASN A 422 -11.30 13.07 10.52
C ASN A 422 -12.02 12.69 11.82
N ILE A 423 -12.99 11.78 11.77
CA ILE A 423 -13.70 11.32 12.99
C ILE A 423 -12.78 10.51 13.91
N MET A 424 -11.84 9.71 13.36
CA MET A 424 -10.81 9.01 14.17
C MET A 424 -9.87 10.01 14.87
N ARG A 425 -9.47 11.09 14.19
CA ARG A 425 -8.66 12.14 14.83
C ARG A 425 -9.44 12.85 15.95
N PHE A 426 -10.74 13.04 15.75
CA PHE A 426 -11.58 13.65 16.74
C PHE A 426 -11.73 12.75 17.98
N SER A 427 -11.94 11.43 17.83
CA SER A 427 -11.99 10.52 18.98
C SER A 427 -10.70 10.52 19.79
N VAL A 428 -9.53 10.50 19.13
CA VAL A 428 -8.23 10.60 19.80
C VAL A 428 -8.11 11.93 20.57
N ARG A 429 -8.50 13.06 19.96
CA ARG A 429 -8.52 14.36 20.64
C ARG A 429 -9.41 14.31 21.89
N THR A 430 -10.59 13.73 21.79
CA THR A 430 -11.53 13.60 22.92
C THR A 430 -10.92 12.79 24.06
N LEU A 431 -10.27 11.66 23.76
CA LEU A 431 -9.59 10.84 24.77
C LEU A 431 -8.47 11.60 25.48
N VAL A 432 -7.65 12.35 24.74
CA VAL A 432 -6.59 13.20 25.32
C VAL A 432 -7.18 14.31 26.21
N MET A 433 -8.26 14.97 25.77
CA MET A 433 -8.89 16.04 26.55
C MET A 433 -9.52 15.54 27.85
N VAL A 434 -10.14 14.35 27.83
CA VAL A 434 -10.86 13.78 28.99
C VAL A 434 -9.92 13.04 29.95
N GLN A 435 -8.71 12.69 29.51
CA GLN A 435 -7.73 11.92 30.30
C GLN A 435 -7.45 12.47 31.71
N PRO A 436 -7.24 13.79 31.94
CA PRO A 436 -6.99 14.30 33.29
C PRO A 436 -8.13 14.01 34.27
N ILE A 437 -9.35 14.07 33.77
CA ILE A 437 -10.59 13.86 34.53
C ILE A 437 -10.76 12.36 34.82
N VAL A 438 -10.46 11.51 33.85
CA VAL A 438 -10.43 10.05 34.04
C VAL A 438 -9.36 9.67 35.07
N ALA A 439 -8.18 10.26 35.02
CA ALA A 439 -7.10 9.99 35.97
C ALA A 439 -7.52 10.35 37.41
N GLU A 440 -8.11 11.53 37.60
CA GLU A 440 -8.64 11.97 38.90
C GLU A 440 -9.76 11.03 39.40
N PHE A 441 -10.71 10.70 38.52
CA PHE A 441 -11.81 9.79 38.84
C PHE A 441 -11.30 8.42 39.27
N LEU A 442 -10.42 7.81 38.46
CA LEU A 442 -9.83 6.49 38.73
C LEU A 442 -9.08 6.48 40.07
N GLN A 443 -8.33 7.53 40.38
CA GLN A 443 -7.65 7.67 41.66
C GLN A 443 -8.65 7.75 42.83
N LYS A 444 -9.71 8.55 42.69
CA LYS A 444 -10.75 8.73 43.72
C LYS A 444 -11.47 7.43 44.07
N ILE A 445 -11.73 6.57 43.09
CA ILE A 445 -12.39 5.27 43.30
C ILE A 445 -11.40 4.10 43.52
N SER A 446 -10.14 4.40 43.84
CA SER A 446 -9.09 3.39 44.07
C SER A 446 -8.98 2.38 42.91
N PHE A 447 -9.11 2.86 41.68
CA PHE A 447 -8.96 2.11 40.43
C PHE A 447 -9.92 0.92 40.24
N LYS A 448 -11.02 0.84 41.00
CA LYS A 448 -11.98 -0.27 40.91
C LYS A 448 -12.50 -0.53 39.49
N SER A 449 -12.75 0.54 38.72
CA SER A 449 -13.17 0.43 37.31
C SER A 449 -12.19 -0.33 36.42
N LEU A 450 -10.88 -0.28 36.70
CA LEU A 450 -9.87 -1.02 35.92
C LEU A 450 -9.95 -2.53 36.21
N ASN A 451 -10.24 -2.92 37.45
CA ASN A 451 -10.51 -4.32 37.81
C ASN A 451 -11.76 -4.85 37.10
N ASP A 452 -12.85 -4.09 37.18
CA ASP A 452 -14.14 -4.47 36.58
C ASP A 452 -14.00 -4.57 35.05
N PHE A 453 -13.35 -3.59 34.40
CA PHE A 453 -13.09 -3.63 32.96
C PHE A 453 -12.21 -4.82 32.55
N SER A 454 -11.12 -5.08 33.28
CA SER A 454 -10.24 -6.22 33.01
C SER A 454 -10.95 -7.56 33.11
N ALA A 455 -11.85 -7.72 34.10
CA ALA A 455 -12.68 -8.91 34.27
C ALA A 455 -13.70 -9.10 33.13
N ILE A 456 -14.19 -8.00 32.53
CA ILE A 456 -15.09 -8.03 31.37
C ILE A 456 -14.32 -8.39 30.10
N TYR A 457 -13.18 -7.74 29.87
CA TYR A 457 -12.46 -7.80 28.60
C TYR A 457 -11.58 -9.06 28.48
N TRP A 458 -10.95 -9.50 29.58
CA TRP A 458 -10.16 -10.73 29.60
C TRP A 458 -10.93 -11.88 30.26
N ALA A 459 -11.62 -12.68 29.44
CA ALA A 459 -12.51 -13.76 29.87
C ALA A 459 -11.89 -14.80 30.84
N VAL A 460 -10.55 -14.96 30.85
CA VAL A 460 -9.82 -15.85 31.76
C VAL A 460 -9.90 -15.39 33.21
N ILE A 461 -10.02 -14.08 33.47
CA ILE A 461 -10.22 -13.56 34.83
C ILE A 461 -11.64 -13.86 35.31
N ARG A 462 -12.64 -13.74 34.41
CA ARG A 462 -14.05 -13.96 34.72
C ARG A 462 -14.33 -15.36 35.29
N SER A 463 -13.60 -16.38 34.84
CA SER A 463 -13.74 -17.75 35.33
C SER A 463 -13.08 -17.99 36.70
N LYS A 464 -12.19 -17.11 37.15
CA LYS A 464 -11.48 -17.20 38.44
C LYS A 464 -12.12 -16.37 39.56
N GLY A 465 -13.15 -15.56 39.28
CA GLY A 465 -13.87 -14.74 40.26
C GLY A 465 -13.55 -13.23 40.14
N THR A 466 -13.67 -12.50 41.25
CA THR A 466 -13.46 -11.04 41.29
C THR A 466 -11.97 -10.68 41.29
N MET A 467 -11.57 -9.82 40.35
CA MET A 467 -10.21 -9.28 40.26
C MET A 467 -9.96 -8.25 41.38
N ASN A 468 -8.94 -8.49 42.21
CA ASN A 468 -8.48 -7.56 43.25
C ASN A 468 -7.06 -7.07 42.94
N GLY A 469 -6.86 -6.54 41.74
CA GLY A 469 -5.59 -5.99 41.30
C GLY A 469 -5.25 -4.67 42.00
N GLN A 470 -3.99 -4.49 42.39
CA GLN A 470 -3.45 -3.21 42.88
C GLN A 470 -2.92 -2.41 41.69
N TRP A 471 -3.75 -1.50 41.18
CA TRP A 471 -3.37 -0.64 40.05
C TRP A 471 -2.50 0.53 40.49
N GLN A 472 -1.52 0.84 39.66
CA GLN A 472 -0.66 2.01 39.80
C GLN A 472 -0.50 2.70 38.44
N LYS A 473 -0.38 4.02 38.46
CA LYS A 473 -0.08 4.79 37.26
C LYS A 473 1.41 4.66 36.96
N ARG A 474 1.77 4.45 35.68
CA ARG A 474 3.15 4.17 35.29
C ARG A 474 4.08 5.36 35.49
N THR A 475 3.64 6.56 35.12
CA THR A 475 4.40 7.80 35.29
C THR A 475 3.56 8.92 35.90
N GLU A 476 4.22 9.99 36.35
CA GLU A 476 3.56 11.19 36.82
C GLU A 476 2.85 11.96 35.68
N ASP A 477 3.29 11.80 34.42
CA ASP A 477 2.69 12.43 33.26
C ASP A 477 1.28 11.87 33.01
N VAL A 478 0.25 12.71 33.18
CA VAL A 478 -1.17 12.34 33.02
C VAL A 478 -1.48 11.87 31.60
N TYR A 479 -0.73 12.35 30.61
CA TYR A 479 -0.95 12.07 29.20
C TYR A 479 -0.19 10.83 28.70
N ASP A 480 0.52 10.09 29.57
CA ASP A 480 1.06 8.77 29.22
C ASP A 480 -0.06 7.73 29.01
N GLY A 481 -1.19 7.90 29.71
CA GLY A 481 -2.36 7.03 29.68
C GLY A 481 -2.18 5.67 30.37
N TRP A 482 -0.99 5.32 30.87
CA TRP A 482 -0.65 3.95 31.26
C TRP A 482 -0.92 3.65 32.74
N TYR A 483 -1.64 2.55 32.96
CA TYR A 483 -1.91 1.97 34.27
C TYR A 483 -1.48 0.51 34.27
N ASP A 484 -0.81 0.11 35.34
CA ASP A 484 -0.23 -1.21 35.48
C ASP A 484 -0.72 -1.88 36.77
N CYS A 485 -0.91 -3.20 36.71
CA CYS A 485 -1.32 -4.01 37.85
C CYS A 485 -0.66 -5.38 37.79
N GLN A 486 -0.21 -5.86 38.95
CA GLN A 486 0.12 -7.27 39.10
C GLN A 486 -1.10 -8.03 39.64
N TYR A 487 -1.52 -9.06 38.90
CA TYR A 487 -2.60 -9.97 39.29
C TYR A 487 -2.10 -11.41 39.23
N ASP A 488 -2.11 -12.11 40.36
CA ASP A 488 -1.41 -13.39 40.54
C ASP A 488 0.07 -13.28 40.06
N SER A 489 0.44 -14.08 39.05
CA SER A 489 1.76 -14.11 38.42
C SER A 489 1.83 -13.34 37.09
N ARG A 490 0.77 -12.60 36.73
CA ARG A 490 0.64 -11.92 35.44
C ARG A 490 0.66 -10.40 35.63
N TYR A 491 1.29 -9.71 34.70
CA TYR A 491 1.35 -8.24 34.67
C TYR A 491 0.34 -7.71 33.65
N ILE A 492 -0.59 -6.88 34.08
CA ILE A 492 -1.64 -6.31 33.23
C ILE A 492 -1.35 -4.82 33.05
N SER A 493 -1.38 -4.35 31.80
CA SER A 493 -1.19 -2.94 31.46
C SER A 493 -2.35 -2.45 30.61
N ILE A 494 -2.91 -1.29 30.97
CA ILE A 494 -3.99 -0.64 30.22
C ILE A 494 -3.54 0.78 29.87
N ASN A 495 -3.74 1.17 28.62
CA ASN A 495 -3.60 2.56 28.22
C ASN A 495 -4.97 3.18 27.91
N CYS A 496 -5.43 4.08 28.79
CA CYS A 496 -6.77 4.67 28.69
C CYS A 496 -6.95 5.64 27.50
N ILE A 497 -5.85 6.15 26.92
CA ILE A 497 -5.88 7.10 25.80
C ILE A 497 -5.90 6.35 24.47
N THR A 498 -5.08 5.31 24.35
CA THR A 498 -4.95 4.54 23.10
C THR A 498 -5.92 3.37 23.02
N GLY A 499 -6.48 2.93 24.16
CA GLY A 499 -7.31 1.73 24.25
C GLY A 499 -6.50 0.43 24.28
N THR A 500 -5.18 0.47 24.46
CA THR A 500 -4.37 -0.75 24.45
C THR A 500 -4.51 -1.54 25.75
N PHE A 501 -4.78 -2.84 25.65
CA PHE A 501 -4.81 -3.79 26.76
C PHE A 501 -3.74 -4.88 26.58
N LEU A 502 -2.82 -5.00 27.54
CA LEU A 502 -1.71 -5.97 27.50
C LEU A 502 -1.73 -6.86 28.73
N VAL A 503 -1.36 -8.14 28.53
CA VAL A 503 -1.04 -9.09 29.59
C VAL A 503 0.37 -9.62 29.33
N ASP A 504 1.27 -9.49 30.29
CA ASP A 504 2.71 -9.77 30.19
C ASP A 504 3.38 -9.07 28.97
N GLY A 505 2.92 -7.86 28.65
CA GLY A 505 3.38 -7.09 27.48
C GLY A 505 2.85 -7.60 26.14
N MET A 506 1.89 -8.53 26.13
CA MET A 506 1.29 -9.11 24.93
C MET A 506 -0.15 -8.64 24.75
N THR A 507 -0.53 -8.30 23.53
CA THR A 507 -1.92 -7.99 23.16
C THR A 507 -2.79 -9.24 23.32
N ILE A 508 -3.96 -9.12 23.92
CA ILE A 508 -4.95 -10.22 23.93
C ILE A 508 -6.02 -9.95 22.88
N GLY A 509 -6.71 -10.98 22.42
CA GLY A 509 -7.73 -10.83 21.38
C GLY A 509 -7.20 -11.21 20.01
N PHE A 510 -6.12 -10.60 19.53
CA PHE A 510 -5.61 -10.85 18.18
C PHE A 510 -4.09 -11.04 18.13
N LEU A 511 -3.63 -11.75 17.09
CA LEU A 511 -2.21 -11.94 16.84
C LEU A 511 -1.54 -10.62 16.44
N PRO A 512 -0.35 -10.31 17.00
CA PRO A 512 0.42 -9.13 16.62
C PRO A 512 0.98 -9.22 15.20
N GLU A 513 1.33 -8.04 14.66
CA GLU A 513 1.79 -7.85 13.27
C GLU A 513 3.04 -8.68 12.93
N ASN A 514 3.95 -8.86 13.88
CA ASN A 514 5.15 -9.70 13.71
C ASN A 514 4.83 -11.19 13.45
N ILE A 515 3.63 -11.65 13.79
CA ILE A 515 3.14 -13.00 13.48
C ILE A 515 2.34 -12.99 12.19
N THR A 516 1.38 -12.08 12.04
CA THR A 516 0.45 -12.07 10.89
C THR A 516 1.12 -11.69 9.57
N THR A 517 2.24 -10.97 9.60
CA THR A 517 3.04 -10.64 8.42
C THR A 517 4.15 -11.64 8.12
N ASN A 518 4.35 -12.65 8.99
CA ASN A 518 5.39 -13.64 8.82
C ASN A 518 5.09 -14.54 7.61
N GLU A 519 6.10 -14.80 6.77
CA GLU A 519 5.95 -15.63 5.56
C GLU A 519 5.35 -17.01 5.84
N LEU A 520 5.72 -17.64 6.96
CA LEU A 520 5.19 -18.96 7.34
C LEU A 520 3.69 -18.89 7.68
N PHE A 521 3.28 -17.82 8.36
CA PHE A 521 1.87 -17.58 8.70
C PHE A 521 1.06 -17.30 7.43
N VAL A 522 1.52 -16.33 6.62
CA VAL A 522 0.82 -15.90 5.39
C VAL A 522 0.70 -17.07 4.41
N ARG A 523 1.73 -17.91 4.27
CA ARG A 523 1.71 -19.06 3.38
C ARG A 523 0.57 -20.03 3.67
N VAL A 524 0.32 -20.34 4.95
CA VAL A 524 -0.66 -21.36 5.35
C VAL A 524 -2.02 -20.74 5.67
N PHE A 525 -2.05 -19.66 6.43
CA PHE A 525 -3.27 -19.03 6.95
C PHE A 525 -3.72 -17.83 6.12
N GLY A 526 -2.88 -17.30 5.24
CA GLY A 526 -3.18 -16.09 4.46
C GLY A 526 -3.50 -14.91 5.37
N ASN A 527 -4.63 -14.26 5.09
CA ASN A 527 -5.13 -13.14 5.88
C ASN A 527 -6.12 -13.58 6.98
N HIS A 528 -6.09 -14.86 7.40
CA HIS A 528 -6.99 -15.32 8.46
C HIS A 528 -6.66 -14.65 9.80
N ILE A 529 -7.70 -14.21 10.51
CA ILE A 529 -7.57 -13.50 11.77
C ILE A 529 -7.98 -14.43 12.90
N PHE A 530 -6.99 -14.88 13.67
CA PHE A 530 -7.22 -15.71 14.85
C PHE A 530 -7.58 -14.85 16.06
N GLU A 531 -8.68 -15.21 16.73
CA GLU A 531 -8.92 -14.75 18.09
C GLU A 531 -8.03 -15.54 19.06
N VAL A 532 -7.14 -14.87 19.77
CA VAL A 532 -6.13 -15.50 20.63
C VAL A 532 -6.17 -15.00 22.07
N GLN A 533 -5.63 -15.82 22.95
CA GLN A 533 -5.35 -15.51 24.34
C GLN A 533 -3.94 -16.01 24.70
N LEU A 534 -3.49 -15.73 25.92
CA LEU A 534 -2.23 -16.28 26.40
C LEU A 534 -2.36 -17.76 26.73
N ALA A 535 -1.40 -18.54 26.29
CA ALA A 535 -1.23 -19.91 26.73
C ALA A 535 -0.63 -19.96 28.16
N GLU A 536 -0.61 -21.14 28.75
CA GLU A 536 0.16 -21.40 29.97
C GLU A 536 1.66 -21.23 29.75
N SER A 537 2.14 -21.54 28.54
CA SER A 537 3.53 -21.33 28.16
C SER A 537 3.86 -19.84 28.02
N PRO A 538 5.02 -19.38 28.55
CA PRO A 538 5.41 -17.98 28.45
C PRO A 538 5.54 -17.53 27.00
N LYS A 539 5.03 -16.33 26.70
CA LYS A 539 5.14 -15.69 25.38
C LYS A 539 4.54 -16.50 24.23
N THR A 540 3.44 -17.21 24.49
CA THR A 540 2.75 -18.03 23.49
C THR A 540 1.29 -17.61 23.41
N TYR A 541 0.81 -17.41 22.20
CA TYR A 541 -0.61 -17.22 21.90
C TYR A 541 -1.26 -18.57 21.66
N ILE A 542 -2.47 -18.77 22.16
CA ILE A 542 -3.32 -19.91 21.83
C ILE A 542 -4.66 -19.40 21.30
N THR A 543 -5.24 -20.08 20.32
CA THR A 543 -6.56 -19.72 19.80
C THR A 543 -7.65 -19.89 20.87
N LYS A 544 -8.55 -18.91 20.97
CA LYS A 544 -9.72 -18.99 21.87
C LYS A 544 -10.69 -20.07 21.42
N HIS A 545 -10.86 -20.18 20.10
CA HIS A 545 -11.77 -21.11 19.46
C HIS A 545 -11.03 -22.31 18.90
N THR A 546 -11.79 -23.37 18.66
CA THR A 546 -11.33 -24.60 18.03
C THR A 546 -11.74 -24.58 16.55
N TYR A 547 -10.89 -25.13 15.68
CA TYR A 547 -11.07 -25.03 14.23
C TYR A 547 -11.29 -26.41 13.58
N HIS A 548 -11.85 -26.38 12.35
CA HIS A 548 -12.24 -27.51 11.48
C HIS A 548 -13.39 -28.40 12.01
N GLY A 549 -14.18 -28.96 11.08
CA GLY A 549 -15.50 -29.57 11.30
C GLY A 549 -15.57 -30.58 12.45
N ASN A 550 -16.04 -30.08 13.60
CA ASN A 550 -16.19 -30.69 14.94
C ASN A 550 -15.23 -30.16 16.04
N GLY A 551 -14.53 -29.05 15.82
CA GLY A 551 -13.79 -28.34 16.86
C GLY A 551 -12.60 -29.14 17.40
N LYS A 552 -11.84 -29.78 16.51
CA LYS A 552 -10.82 -30.77 16.87
C LYS A 552 -9.46 -30.19 17.25
N VAL A 553 -9.14 -28.97 16.81
CA VAL A 553 -7.77 -28.43 16.96
C VAL A 553 -7.71 -27.01 17.50
N GLN A 554 -6.66 -26.73 18.27
CA GLN A 554 -6.23 -25.39 18.69
C GLN A 554 -4.85 -25.10 18.10
N TYR A 555 -4.61 -23.84 17.77
CA TYR A 555 -3.30 -23.40 17.28
C TYR A 555 -2.58 -22.58 18.34
N GLU A 556 -1.29 -22.85 18.50
CA GLU A 556 -0.37 -22.10 19.34
C GLU A 556 0.68 -21.40 18.48
N PHE A 557 0.92 -20.12 18.77
CA PHE A 557 1.88 -19.27 18.07
C PHE A 557 2.91 -18.73 19.05
N HIS A 558 4.18 -19.06 18.81
CA HIS A 558 5.28 -18.63 19.66
C HIS A 558 6.39 -18.01 18.81
N VAL A 559 6.83 -16.81 19.16
CA VAL A 559 7.99 -16.17 18.53
C VAL A 559 9.18 -16.33 19.45
N ASN A 560 10.22 -17.03 18.97
CA ASN A 560 11.43 -17.22 19.74
C ASN A 560 12.18 -15.89 19.90
N ASP A 561 12.42 -15.45 21.14
CA ASP A 561 13.05 -14.16 21.41
C ASP A 561 14.46 -14.00 20.80
N ARG A 562 15.23 -15.09 20.73
CA ARG A 562 16.63 -15.11 20.27
C ARG A 562 16.73 -15.18 18.76
N THR A 563 15.97 -16.07 18.14
CA THR A 563 16.06 -16.33 16.69
C THR A 563 15.04 -15.53 15.88
N LYS A 564 14.04 -14.93 16.54
CA LYS A 564 12.88 -14.26 15.93
C LYS A 564 12.06 -15.15 14.99
N HIS A 565 12.26 -16.46 15.05
CA HIS A 565 11.49 -17.41 14.26
C HIS A 565 10.13 -17.69 14.89
N LEU A 566 9.11 -17.72 14.04
CA LEU A 566 7.75 -18.11 14.39
C LEU A 566 7.65 -19.64 14.44
N ILE A 567 7.15 -20.16 15.56
CA ILE A 567 6.79 -21.55 15.76
C ILE A 567 5.28 -21.64 15.82
N ILE A 568 4.70 -22.44 14.93
CA ILE A 568 3.26 -22.71 14.89
C ILE A 568 3.05 -24.17 15.24
N THR A 569 2.21 -24.39 16.25
CA THR A 569 1.88 -25.72 16.75
C THR A 569 0.37 -25.92 16.69
N GLU A 570 -0.06 -27.08 16.26
CA GLU A 570 -1.45 -27.54 16.25
C GLU A 570 -1.60 -28.61 17.32
N ARG A 571 -2.63 -28.48 18.16
CA ARG A 571 -2.97 -29.43 19.20
C ARG A 571 -4.36 -30.00 18.96
N HIS A 572 -4.44 -31.32 18.79
CA HIS A 572 -5.69 -32.04 18.72
C HIS A 572 -6.29 -32.25 20.11
N ILE A 573 -7.53 -31.81 20.32
CA ILE A 573 -8.17 -31.82 21.64
C ILE A 573 -8.56 -33.23 22.07
N THR A 574 -8.99 -34.08 21.13
CA THR A 574 -9.45 -35.45 21.41
C THR A 574 -8.30 -36.44 21.61
N THR A 575 -7.26 -36.38 20.77
CA THR A 575 -6.11 -37.31 20.82
C THR A 575 -4.94 -36.77 21.63
N ASN A 576 -4.95 -35.47 21.95
CA ASN A 576 -3.81 -34.75 22.53
C ASN A 576 -2.52 -34.91 21.72
N GLU A 577 -2.65 -35.12 20.41
CA GLU A 577 -1.53 -35.11 19.47
C GLU A 577 -1.13 -33.68 19.15
N ILE A 578 0.17 -33.50 18.94
CA ILE A 578 0.78 -32.20 18.72
C ILE A 578 1.55 -32.26 17.41
N PHE A 579 1.16 -31.39 16.48
CA PHE A 579 1.81 -31.22 15.20
C PHE A 579 2.52 -29.87 15.15
N ARG A 580 3.74 -29.85 14.64
CA ARG A 580 4.52 -28.63 14.45
C ARG A 580 4.65 -28.34 12.96
N LEU A 581 4.30 -27.13 12.55
CA LEU A 581 4.50 -26.69 11.17
C LEU A 581 6.00 -26.53 10.89
N ILE A 582 6.49 -27.20 9.84
CA ILE A 582 7.85 -27.06 9.36
C ILE A 582 7.90 -25.93 8.32
N PRO A 583 8.83 -24.96 8.44
CA PRO A 583 9.07 -23.98 7.39
C PRO A 583 9.43 -24.63 6.06
N HIS A 584 8.72 -24.26 5.00
CA HIS A 584 8.93 -24.80 3.65
C HIS A 584 10.37 -24.61 3.12
N SER A 585 11.08 -23.59 3.60
CA SER A 585 12.49 -23.32 3.26
C SER A 585 13.43 -24.47 3.62
N HIS A 586 13.10 -25.29 4.63
CA HIS A 586 13.91 -26.47 4.96
C HIS A 586 13.86 -27.56 3.88
N PHE A 587 12.83 -27.57 3.03
CA PHE A 587 12.67 -28.58 1.97
C PHE A 587 13.00 -28.06 0.57
N GLN A 588 13.20 -26.75 0.38
CA GLN A 588 13.40 -26.13 -0.95
C GLN A 588 14.56 -26.72 -1.75
N THR A 589 15.65 -27.15 -1.09
CA THR A 589 16.82 -27.75 -1.75
C THR A 589 16.86 -29.27 -1.68
N GLU A 590 15.98 -29.89 -0.88
CA GLU A 590 16.01 -31.31 -0.58
C GLU A 590 14.91 -32.09 -1.32
N LEU A 591 13.78 -31.45 -1.61
CA LEU A 591 12.61 -32.08 -2.24
C LEU A 591 12.26 -31.44 -3.59
N PRO A 592 11.66 -32.20 -4.53
CA PRO A 592 11.09 -31.63 -5.73
C PRO A 592 10.03 -30.57 -5.40
N ASP A 593 9.93 -29.54 -6.24
CA ASP A 593 9.14 -28.33 -5.97
C ASP A 593 7.69 -28.64 -5.61
N ILE A 594 7.03 -29.58 -6.31
CA ILE A 594 5.62 -29.93 -6.06
C ILE A 594 5.33 -30.37 -4.61
N PHE A 595 6.30 -30.99 -3.94
CA PHE A 595 6.17 -31.42 -2.55
C PHE A 595 6.31 -30.25 -1.58
N VAL A 596 6.90 -29.13 -2.01
CA VAL A 596 7.12 -27.93 -1.21
C VAL A 596 6.09 -26.85 -1.53
N SER A 597 5.91 -26.53 -2.81
CA SER A 597 5.10 -25.43 -3.32
C SER A 597 3.60 -25.64 -3.10
N ASN A 598 3.11 -26.88 -3.19
CA ASN A 598 1.69 -27.21 -3.11
C ASN A 598 1.22 -27.71 -1.73
N HIS A 599 2.13 -27.89 -0.77
CA HIS A 599 1.80 -28.53 0.51
C HIS A 599 2.30 -27.71 1.71
N SER A 600 1.62 -27.88 2.84
CA SER A 600 2.11 -27.51 4.17
C SER A 600 2.60 -28.77 4.89
N HIS A 601 3.67 -28.64 5.68
CA HIS A 601 4.38 -29.78 6.27
C HIS A 601 4.23 -29.82 7.78
N TRP A 602 3.56 -30.85 8.31
CA TRP A 602 3.22 -30.94 9.73
C TRP A 602 3.89 -32.14 10.39
N LEU A 603 4.83 -31.87 11.30
CA LEU A 603 5.58 -32.88 12.05
C LEU A 603 4.83 -33.30 13.31
N ASN A 604 4.48 -34.57 13.42
CA ASN A 604 4.13 -35.18 14.70
C ASN A 604 5.40 -35.65 15.41
N ALA A 605 5.76 -34.97 16.49
CA ALA A 605 6.99 -35.26 17.23
C ALA A 605 6.99 -36.64 17.92
N ARG A 606 5.82 -37.23 18.19
CA ARG A 606 5.70 -38.54 18.83
C ARG A 606 5.91 -39.67 17.82
N SER A 607 5.24 -39.61 16.67
CA SER A 607 5.35 -40.64 15.64
C SER A 607 6.55 -40.45 14.71
N GLN A 608 7.22 -39.29 14.76
CA GLN A 608 8.32 -38.94 13.86
C GLN A 608 7.90 -38.97 12.37
N ILE A 609 6.66 -38.55 12.13
CA ILE A 609 6.03 -38.51 10.81
C ILE A 609 5.75 -37.06 10.43
N VAL A 610 6.08 -36.69 9.19
CA VAL A 610 5.69 -35.42 8.58
C VAL A 610 4.57 -35.67 7.58
N GLU A 611 3.45 -34.99 7.79
CA GLU A 611 2.28 -35.03 6.91
C GLU A 611 2.34 -33.90 5.90
N PHE A 612 2.13 -34.22 4.63
CA PHE A 612 1.98 -33.24 3.56
C PHE A 612 0.48 -32.95 3.43
N ARG A 613 0.05 -31.81 3.95
CA ARG A 613 -1.34 -31.34 3.92
C ARG A 613 -1.51 -30.30 2.82
N PRO A 614 -2.74 -29.96 2.40
CA PRO A 614 -2.96 -28.81 1.53
C PRO A 614 -2.28 -27.56 2.06
N ILE A 615 -1.87 -26.67 1.16
CA ILE A 615 -1.16 -25.46 1.54
C ILE A 615 -2.06 -24.47 2.27
N HIS A 616 -3.34 -24.36 1.87
CA HIS A 616 -4.24 -23.35 2.42
C HIS A 616 -5.12 -23.89 3.53
N PHE A 617 -5.05 -23.26 4.70
CA PHE A 617 -5.83 -23.58 5.90
C PHE A 617 -7.36 -23.63 5.67
N LYS A 618 -7.90 -22.85 4.73
CA LYS A 618 -9.36 -22.78 4.49
C LYS A 618 -9.90 -23.93 3.64
N GLU A 619 -9.04 -24.82 3.12
CA GLU A 619 -9.50 -25.96 2.33
C GLU A 619 -10.30 -26.94 3.19
N ALA A 620 -11.43 -27.44 2.67
CA ALA A 620 -12.37 -28.27 3.43
C ALA A 620 -11.73 -29.53 4.02
N ASN A 621 -10.77 -30.11 3.32
CA ASN A 621 -10.07 -31.33 3.71
C ASN A 621 -8.65 -31.08 4.24
N PHE A 622 -8.36 -29.88 4.76
CA PHE A 622 -7.01 -29.51 5.23
C PHE A 622 -6.39 -30.53 6.21
N LEU A 623 -7.19 -31.06 7.14
CA LEU A 623 -6.72 -32.04 8.13
C LEU A 623 -6.76 -33.48 7.63
N ASP A 624 -7.66 -33.81 6.70
CA ASP A 624 -7.95 -35.20 6.30
C ASP A 624 -7.18 -35.61 5.04
N HIS A 625 -6.94 -34.69 4.13
CA HIS A 625 -6.21 -34.96 2.89
C HIS A 625 -4.70 -34.92 3.14
N LYS A 626 -4.08 -36.10 3.16
CA LYS A 626 -2.64 -36.26 3.42
C LYS A 626 -2.01 -37.11 2.32
N PRO A 627 -1.87 -36.62 1.07
CA PRO A 627 -1.45 -37.44 -0.07
C PRO A 627 -0.07 -38.08 0.11
N TYR A 628 0.82 -37.46 0.90
CA TYR A 628 2.17 -37.96 1.13
C TYR A 628 2.55 -37.93 2.61
N ILE A 629 3.39 -38.89 3.00
CA ILE A 629 3.90 -39.04 4.35
C ILE A 629 5.41 -39.24 4.28
N LEU A 630 6.17 -38.45 5.06
CA LEU A 630 7.60 -38.65 5.29
C LEU A 630 7.83 -39.26 6.68
N SER A 631 8.49 -40.41 6.72
CA SER A 631 8.94 -41.03 7.98
C SER A 631 10.38 -40.60 8.28
N LEU A 632 10.59 -39.84 9.35
CA LEU A 632 11.93 -39.40 9.73
C LEU A 632 12.82 -40.56 10.22
N THR A 633 12.22 -41.65 10.68
CA THR A 633 12.95 -42.86 11.10
C THR A 633 13.59 -43.60 9.93
N THR A 634 12.92 -43.62 8.78
CA THR A 634 13.37 -44.37 7.59
C THR A 634 13.93 -43.48 6.48
N GLY A 635 13.58 -42.19 6.47
CA GLY A 635 13.89 -41.25 5.40
C GLY A 635 13.03 -41.41 4.15
N TYR A 636 12.03 -42.30 4.15
CA TYR A 636 11.17 -42.52 2.99
C TYR A 636 9.98 -41.57 2.94
N ILE A 637 9.69 -41.09 1.73
CA ILE A 637 8.44 -40.43 1.38
C ILE A 637 7.58 -41.42 0.59
N VAL A 638 6.39 -41.68 1.10
CA VAL A 638 5.42 -42.62 0.53
C VAL A 638 4.10 -41.93 0.20
N THR A 639 3.39 -42.45 -0.81
CA THR A 639 1.97 -42.12 -1.01
C THR A 639 1.14 -42.68 0.13
N ASN A 640 0.17 -41.89 0.61
CA ASN A 640 -0.78 -42.33 1.63
C ASN A 640 -1.99 -43.04 1.00
N ASP A 641 -1.70 -43.98 0.10
CA ASP A 641 -2.70 -44.84 -0.54
C ASP A 641 -2.39 -46.29 -0.16
N MET A 642 -3.29 -46.89 0.61
CA MET A 642 -3.14 -48.27 1.11
C MET A 642 -3.24 -49.32 -0.01
N THR A 643 -3.74 -48.97 -1.19
CA THR A 643 -3.93 -49.90 -2.31
C THR A 643 -2.74 -49.96 -3.26
N ASN A 644 -2.01 -48.84 -3.42
CA ASN A 644 -0.84 -48.71 -4.29
C ASN A 644 0.21 -47.79 -3.67
N GLU A 645 0.96 -48.31 -2.68
CA GLU A 645 2.07 -47.58 -2.07
C GLU A 645 3.21 -47.36 -3.08
N GLN A 646 3.57 -46.10 -3.28
CA GLN A 646 4.69 -45.68 -4.12
C GLN A 646 5.71 -44.90 -3.28
N LYS A 647 7.00 -45.10 -3.57
CA LYS A 647 8.12 -44.43 -2.89
C LYS A 647 8.79 -43.40 -3.78
N LEU A 648 9.09 -42.23 -3.21
CA LEU A 648 9.88 -41.21 -3.90
C LEU A 648 11.32 -41.69 -4.09
N VAL A 649 11.80 -41.61 -5.34
CA VAL A 649 13.21 -41.85 -5.66
C VAL A 649 14.01 -40.61 -5.29
N ASN A 650 15.12 -40.82 -4.57
CA ASN A 650 16.03 -39.73 -4.18
C ASN A 650 16.64 -39.05 -5.42
N GLN A 651 16.47 -37.74 -5.54
CA GLN A 651 17.02 -36.93 -6.64
C GLN A 651 18.55 -36.93 -6.70
N SER A 652 19.24 -37.26 -5.61
CA SER A 652 20.70 -37.40 -5.55
C SER A 652 21.19 -38.82 -5.90
N SER A 653 20.28 -39.72 -6.26
CA SER A 653 20.66 -41.08 -6.68
C SER A 653 21.21 -41.08 -8.10
N SER A 654 22.20 -41.94 -8.35
CA SER A 654 22.77 -42.13 -9.69
C SER A 654 21.71 -42.58 -10.72
N PHE A 655 20.70 -43.33 -10.27
CA PHE A 655 19.57 -43.74 -11.10
C PHE A 655 18.77 -42.53 -11.62
N PHE A 656 18.38 -41.62 -10.72
CA PHE A 656 17.66 -40.40 -11.11
C PHE A 656 18.51 -39.53 -12.05
N ASP A 657 19.77 -39.29 -11.68
CA ASP A 657 20.67 -38.41 -12.43
C ASP A 657 20.96 -38.94 -13.85
N THR A 658 21.03 -40.25 -14.03
CA THR A 658 21.23 -40.88 -15.36
C THR A 658 20.04 -40.57 -16.27
N LEU A 659 18.82 -40.92 -15.83
CA LEU A 659 17.60 -40.69 -16.63
C LEU A 659 17.35 -39.20 -16.87
N PHE A 660 17.59 -38.37 -15.85
CA PHE A 660 17.45 -36.92 -15.96
C PHE A 660 18.39 -36.34 -17.02
N SER A 661 19.69 -36.64 -16.94
CA SER A 661 20.70 -36.04 -17.82
C SER A 661 20.58 -36.52 -19.26
N GLU A 662 20.11 -37.75 -19.49
CA GLU A 662 19.97 -38.33 -20.83
C GLU A 662 18.73 -37.79 -21.57
N TYR A 663 17.59 -37.71 -20.88
CA TYR A 663 16.29 -37.43 -21.49
C TYR A 663 15.60 -36.18 -20.94
N PHE A 664 15.44 -36.07 -19.63
CA PHE A 664 14.48 -35.11 -19.07
C PHE A 664 15.02 -33.70 -18.85
N ILE A 665 16.35 -33.51 -18.82
CA ILE A 665 17.01 -32.20 -18.84
C ILE A 665 16.60 -31.36 -20.06
N ARG A 666 16.13 -32.03 -21.13
CA ARG A 666 15.64 -31.43 -22.37
C ARG A 666 14.28 -30.75 -22.20
N LEU A 667 13.51 -31.12 -21.17
CA LEU A 667 12.14 -30.63 -20.98
C LEU A 667 12.01 -29.68 -19.79
N ASP A 668 12.67 -29.98 -18.67
CA ASP A 668 12.60 -29.14 -17.47
C ASP A 668 13.84 -29.30 -16.57
N SER A 669 13.97 -28.42 -15.58
CA SER A 669 15.03 -28.46 -14.58
C SER A 669 14.73 -29.44 -13.45
N LYS A 670 15.78 -29.92 -12.78
CA LYS A 670 15.75 -30.96 -11.75
C LYS A 670 14.66 -30.78 -10.67
N PRO A 671 14.39 -29.58 -10.11
CA PRO A 671 13.36 -29.41 -9.08
C PRO A 671 11.93 -29.74 -9.53
N TYR A 672 11.63 -29.65 -10.83
CA TYR A 672 10.27 -29.89 -11.37
C TYR A 672 10.07 -31.32 -11.86
N ILE A 673 11.03 -32.22 -11.58
CA ILE A 673 10.99 -33.61 -12.00
C ILE A 673 11.12 -34.51 -10.78
N TYR A 674 10.17 -35.43 -10.61
CA TYR A 674 10.19 -36.42 -9.54
C TYR A 674 9.84 -37.80 -10.08
N MET A 675 10.33 -38.84 -9.39
CA MET A 675 10.12 -40.23 -9.79
C MET A 675 9.57 -41.02 -8.61
N MET A 676 8.54 -41.83 -8.85
CA MET A 676 7.88 -42.66 -7.87
C MET A 676 8.00 -44.14 -8.27
N GLY A 677 8.54 -44.98 -7.39
CA GLY A 677 8.67 -46.43 -7.61
C GLY A 677 7.56 -47.22 -6.93
N ASP A 678 6.96 -48.17 -7.63
CA ASP A 678 5.94 -49.06 -7.07
C ASP A 678 6.55 -50.04 -6.05
N CYS A 679 5.92 -50.20 -4.88
CA CYS A 679 6.43 -51.08 -3.83
C CYS A 679 5.94 -52.54 -3.93
N SER A 680 4.91 -52.81 -4.72
CA SER A 680 4.11 -54.05 -4.67
C SER A 680 4.40 -55.07 -5.77
N SER A 681 5.21 -54.76 -6.79
CA SER A 681 5.49 -55.68 -7.90
C SER A 681 6.69 -56.59 -7.61
N ARG A 682 6.41 -57.88 -7.33
CA ARG A 682 7.45 -58.91 -7.11
C ARG A 682 8.20 -59.33 -8.38
N SER A 683 7.77 -58.89 -9.57
CA SER A 683 8.33 -59.34 -10.87
C SER A 683 8.87 -58.23 -11.77
N ASP A 684 8.33 -57.00 -11.73
CA ASP A 684 8.78 -55.90 -12.62
C ASP A 684 8.87 -54.58 -11.84
N ILE A 685 10.06 -53.99 -11.77
CA ILE A 685 10.25 -52.65 -11.18
C ILE A 685 9.68 -51.61 -12.15
N ILE A 686 8.63 -50.91 -11.72
CA ILE A 686 8.00 -49.83 -12.46
C ILE A 686 8.32 -48.51 -11.76
N ILE A 687 8.80 -47.54 -12.53
CA ILE A 687 9.08 -46.19 -12.05
C ILE A 687 8.28 -45.19 -12.87
N HIS A 688 7.45 -44.42 -12.18
CA HIS A 688 6.65 -43.34 -12.76
C HIS A 688 7.43 -42.05 -12.66
N ILE A 689 7.65 -41.38 -13.79
CA ILE A 689 8.47 -40.17 -13.92
C ILE A 689 7.52 -39.03 -14.23
N HIS A 690 7.53 -37.99 -13.41
CA HIS A 690 6.58 -36.89 -13.49
C HIS A 690 7.30 -35.57 -13.67
N LEU A 691 6.87 -34.80 -14.67
CA LEU A 691 7.31 -33.42 -14.89
C LEU A 691 6.20 -32.52 -14.38
N SER A 692 6.29 -32.13 -13.10
CA SER A 692 5.20 -31.51 -12.34
C SER A 692 4.65 -30.26 -13.01
N ARG A 693 5.55 -29.43 -13.52
CA ARG A 693 5.20 -28.17 -14.17
C ARG A 693 4.49 -28.38 -15.50
N LEU A 694 4.95 -29.34 -16.31
CA LEU A 694 4.37 -29.63 -17.63
C LEU A 694 3.12 -30.52 -17.58
N GLY A 695 2.87 -31.19 -16.45
CA GLY A 695 1.74 -32.11 -16.30
C GLY A 695 1.86 -33.39 -17.14
N ILE A 696 3.05 -33.72 -17.66
CA ILE A 696 3.32 -34.93 -18.44
C ILE A 696 4.03 -35.99 -17.57
N ALA A 697 3.81 -37.26 -17.90
CA ALA A 697 4.43 -38.36 -17.18
C ALA A 697 4.87 -39.51 -18.10
N PHE A 698 5.88 -40.22 -17.63
CA PHE A 698 6.46 -41.37 -18.30
C PHE A 698 6.53 -42.55 -17.34
N LYS A 699 6.66 -43.74 -17.91
CA LYS A 699 6.81 -44.98 -17.16
C LYS A 699 8.06 -45.70 -17.64
N TYR A 700 9.01 -45.90 -16.72
CA TYR A 700 10.19 -46.73 -16.96
C TYR A 700 9.92 -48.16 -16.48
N ASN A 701 10.16 -49.12 -17.36
CA ASN A 701 10.09 -50.54 -17.06
C ASN A 701 11.51 -51.11 -16.86
N GLY A 702 11.82 -51.58 -15.65
CA GLY A 702 13.15 -52.09 -15.31
C GLY A 702 13.58 -53.34 -16.08
N THR A 703 12.64 -54.13 -16.58
CA THR A 703 12.90 -55.37 -17.32
C THR A 703 13.22 -55.08 -18.79
N THR A 704 12.40 -54.25 -19.46
CA THR A 704 12.62 -53.91 -20.87
C THR A 704 13.59 -52.75 -21.07
N LYS A 705 13.84 -51.95 -20.03
CA LYS A 705 14.60 -50.69 -20.06
C LYS A 705 14.01 -49.65 -21.03
N ILE A 706 12.71 -49.72 -21.28
CA ILE A 706 11.98 -48.81 -22.17
C ILE A 706 11.24 -47.78 -21.32
N ILE A 707 11.25 -46.52 -21.77
CA ILE A 707 10.47 -45.42 -21.17
C ILE A 707 9.28 -45.14 -22.09
N THR A 708 8.07 -45.45 -21.63
CA THR A 708 6.82 -45.21 -22.36
C THR A 708 6.16 -43.92 -21.91
N SER A 709 5.56 -43.18 -22.83
CA SER A 709 4.74 -41.99 -22.49
C SER A 709 3.38 -42.41 -21.93
N ARG A 710 2.87 -41.66 -20.95
CA ARG A 710 1.52 -41.86 -20.44
C ARG A 710 0.47 -41.11 -21.27
N GLU A 711 0.82 -39.92 -21.75
CA GLU A 711 -0.08 -39.05 -22.53
C GLU A 711 -0.20 -39.50 -24.00
N TYR A 712 0.86 -40.12 -24.55
CA TYR A 712 0.87 -40.66 -25.91
C TYR A 712 0.98 -42.19 -25.90
N SER A 713 -0.17 -42.86 -25.95
CA SER A 713 -0.25 -44.32 -26.06
C SER A 713 0.60 -44.86 -27.20
N ASP A 714 1.18 -46.04 -27.01
CA ASP A 714 2.05 -46.72 -27.97
C ASP A 714 3.30 -45.94 -28.41
N MET A 715 3.73 -44.94 -27.63
CA MET A 715 4.97 -44.20 -27.86
C MET A 715 5.98 -44.42 -26.74
N CYS A 716 7.25 -44.59 -27.11
CA CYS A 716 8.38 -44.60 -26.19
C CYS A 716 9.42 -43.55 -26.56
N ILE A 717 10.28 -43.18 -25.61
CA ILE A 717 11.39 -42.27 -25.89
C ILE A 717 12.33 -42.93 -26.91
N ASP A 718 12.67 -42.19 -27.97
CA ASP A 718 13.62 -42.65 -28.98
C ASP A 718 15.05 -42.65 -28.38
N GLN A 719 15.83 -43.70 -28.61
CA GLN A 719 17.21 -43.73 -28.14
C GLN A 719 18.09 -42.77 -28.94
N ASP A 720 17.74 -42.50 -30.20
CA ASP A 720 18.37 -41.46 -30.99
C ASP A 720 17.51 -40.20 -30.96
N GLN A 721 17.95 -39.23 -30.16
CA GLN A 721 17.26 -37.94 -30.02
C GLN A 721 17.57 -36.98 -31.19
N TRP A 722 18.35 -37.40 -32.19
CA TRP A 722 18.64 -36.57 -33.35
C TRP A 722 17.53 -36.65 -34.41
N LEU A 723 16.97 -35.50 -34.77
CA LEU A 723 15.82 -35.38 -35.68
C LEU A 723 16.20 -35.22 -37.15
N GLY A 724 17.35 -34.60 -37.42
CA GLY A 724 17.77 -34.15 -38.75
C GLY A 724 17.28 -32.75 -39.17
N THR A 725 16.33 -32.15 -38.44
CA THR A 725 15.91 -30.74 -38.53
C THR A 725 15.95 -30.10 -37.13
N LEU A 726 15.73 -28.77 -37.03
CA LEU A 726 15.91 -27.99 -35.80
C LEU A 726 17.31 -28.20 -35.19
N THR A 727 18.32 -28.24 -36.04
CA THR A 727 19.71 -28.49 -35.65
C THR A 727 20.15 -27.48 -34.57
N GLY A 728 20.75 -27.98 -33.50
CA GLY A 728 21.17 -27.16 -32.36
C GLY A 728 20.11 -26.98 -31.27
N LEU A 729 18.85 -27.38 -31.48
CA LEU A 729 17.84 -27.38 -30.42
C LEU A 729 18.12 -28.51 -29.41
N THR A 730 18.44 -28.15 -28.17
CA THR A 730 18.68 -29.14 -27.11
C THR A 730 17.44 -29.42 -26.26
N SER A 731 16.51 -28.45 -26.20
CA SER A 731 15.31 -28.52 -25.38
C SER A 731 14.15 -29.19 -26.11
N SER A 732 14.30 -30.46 -26.48
CA SER A 732 13.23 -31.25 -27.11
C SER A 732 13.39 -32.74 -26.80
N LEU A 733 12.26 -33.47 -26.70
CA LEU A 733 12.23 -34.91 -26.45
C LEU A 733 11.48 -35.62 -27.58
N LEU A 734 12.19 -36.50 -28.30
CA LEU A 734 11.66 -37.28 -29.41
C LEU A 734 11.09 -38.62 -28.92
N LEU A 735 9.88 -38.91 -29.38
CA LEU A 735 9.15 -40.15 -29.15
C LEU A 735 8.98 -40.93 -30.46
N SER A 736 9.15 -42.25 -30.38
CA SER A 736 8.97 -43.19 -31.48
C SER A 736 7.88 -44.22 -31.14
N PRO A 737 7.18 -44.78 -32.15
CA PRO A 737 6.20 -45.84 -31.94
C PRO A 737 6.84 -47.08 -31.29
N LEU A 738 6.12 -47.66 -30.33
CA LEU A 738 6.49 -48.89 -29.66
C LEU A 738 6.40 -50.07 -30.66
N SER A 739 7.52 -50.43 -31.30
CA SER A 739 7.55 -51.57 -32.22
C SER A 739 7.63 -52.90 -31.46
N VAL A 740 6.74 -53.84 -31.79
CA VAL A 740 6.75 -55.23 -31.27
C VAL A 740 7.98 -56.02 -31.78
N LYS A 741 8.65 -55.53 -32.83
CA LYS A 741 9.90 -56.09 -33.34
C LYS A 741 11.00 -55.04 -33.16
N HIS A 742 11.95 -55.30 -32.25
CA HIS A 742 13.13 -54.46 -31.95
C HIS A 742 14.14 -54.36 -33.11
N TYR A 743 13.68 -54.22 -34.35
CA TYR A 743 14.50 -53.87 -35.49
C TYR A 743 14.14 -52.45 -35.89
N ARG A 744 15.16 -51.59 -36.01
CA ARG A 744 15.04 -50.23 -36.54
C ARG A 744 14.23 -50.30 -37.83
N LEU A 745 13.03 -49.73 -37.83
CA LEU A 745 12.34 -49.45 -39.09
C LEU A 745 13.19 -48.39 -39.80
N GLU A 746 13.50 -48.61 -41.07
CA GLU A 746 14.22 -47.59 -41.86
C GLU A 746 13.43 -46.27 -41.91
N HIS A 747 12.10 -46.33 -41.74
CA HIS A 747 11.19 -45.19 -41.73
C HIS A 747 10.07 -45.43 -40.71
N TYR A 748 9.85 -44.49 -39.77
CA TYR A 748 8.69 -44.56 -38.88
C TYR A 748 7.46 -43.94 -39.55
N PRO A 749 6.24 -44.50 -39.35
CA PRO A 749 5.03 -43.94 -39.94
C PRO A 749 4.70 -42.56 -39.36
N TYR A 750 4.94 -42.36 -38.06
CA TYR A 750 4.88 -41.06 -37.40
C TYR A 750 5.72 -41.08 -36.11
N ARG A 751 6.43 -39.99 -35.82
CA ARG A 751 7.12 -39.73 -34.53
C ARG A 751 6.55 -38.47 -33.89
N LYS A 752 6.76 -38.27 -32.60
CA LYS A 752 6.29 -37.06 -31.88
C LYS A 752 7.45 -36.38 -31.19
N LEU A 753 7.57 -35.06 -31.37
CA LEU A 753 8.56 -34.23 -30.70
C LEU A 753 7.85 -33.37 -29.67
N ILE A 754 8.21 -33.53 -28.40
CA ILE A 754 7.75 -32.69 -27.29
C ILE A 754 8.75 -31.56 -27.11
N VAL A 755 8.27 -30.32 -27.16
CA VAL A 755 9.10 -29.12 -26.93
C VAL A 755 8.44 -28.28 -25.84
N PRO A 756 9.12 -28.00 -24.73
CA PRO A 756 8.56 -27.18 -23.66
C PRO A 756 8.48 -25.72 -24.13
N PHE A 757 7.49 -24.95 -23.70
CA PHE A 757 7.43 -23.52 -24.00
C PHE A 757 8.32 -22.73 -23.02
N GLY A 758 8.97 -21.67 -23.48
CA GLY A 758 9.78 -20.80 -22.63
C GLY A 758 10.61 -19.81 -23.44
N THR A 759 11.50 -19.08 -22.76
CA THR A 759 12.36 -18.08 -23.38
C THR A 759 13.46 -18.77 -24.19
N ILE A 760 13.51 -18.50 -25.49
CA ILE A 760 14.49 -19.10 -26.39
C ILE A 760 15.82 -18.35 -26.27
N LEU A 761 16.86 -19.07 -25.87
CA LEU A 761 18.23 -18.57 -25.79
C LEU A 761 19.07 -19.22 -26.89
N SER A 762 19.72 -18.40 -27.70
CA SER A 762 20.67 -18.84 -28.72
C SER A 762 22.07 -18.46 -28.31
N THR A 763 22.97 -19.44 -28.30
CA THR A 763 24.39 -19.25 -27.99
C THR A 763 25.25 -19.85 -29.08
N ARG A 764 26.40 -19.24 -29.34
CA ARG A 764 27.37 -19.75 -30.31
C ARG A 764 28.75 -19.82 -29.66
N GLY A 765 29.26 -21.04 -29.45
CA GLY A 765 30.61 -21.22 -28.96
C GLY A 765 31.65 -20.75 -29.99
N GLN A 766 32.83 -20.31 -29.53
CA GLN A 766 33.92 -19.84 -30.41
C GLN A 766 34.41 -20.90 -31.42
N ARG A 767 34.16 -22.19 -31.15
CA ARG A 767 34.56 -23.33 -31.99
C ARG A 767 33.37 -24.06 -32.64
N GLU A 768 32.14 -23.61 -32.40
CA GLU A 768 30.94 -24.28 -32.91
C GLU A 768 30.55 -23.73 -34.29
N THR A 769 30.22 -24.65 -35.21
CA THR A 769 29.82 -24.31 -36.57
C THR A 769 28.34 -23.93 -36.69
N HIS A 770 27.51 -24.26 -35.69
CA HIS A 770 26.07 -23.98 -35.64
C HIS A 770 25.70 -23.46 -34.24
N GLN A 771 24.71 -22.57 -34.12
CA GLN A 771 24.23 -22.13 -32.80
C GLN A 771 23.56 -23.26 -32.01
N THR A 772 23.69 -23.21 -30.69
CA THR A 772 22.95 -24.04 -29.74
C THR A 772 21.76 -23.23 -29.21
N VAL A 773 20.57 -23.82 -29.33
CA VAL A 773 19.30 -23.23 -28.93
C VAL A 773 18.74 -24.00 -27.73
N THR A 774 18.61 -23.30 -26.60
CA THR A 774 18.05 -23.82 -25.35
C THR A 774 16.80 -23.03 -24.98
N ILE A 775 15.85 -23.67 -24.33
CA ILE A 775 14.63 -23.03 -23.84
C ILE A 775 14.75 -22.88 -22.33
N ASP A 776 14.96 -21.64 -21.88
CA ASP A 776 14.98 -21.31 -20.45
C ASP A 776 13.57 -21.12 -19.92
N ARG A 777 13.34 -21.61 -18.71
CA ARG A 777 12.02 -21.70 -18.10
C ARG A 777 12.11 -21.35 -16.62
N PRO A 778 12.23 -20.05 -16.28
CA PRO A 778 12.32 -19.62 -14.88
C PRO A 778 11.05 -19.98 -14.09
N SER A 779 11.18 -20.07 -12.77
CA SER A 779 10.08 -20.45 -11.87
C SER A 779 8.88 -19.48 -11.94
N SER A 780 9.15 -18.19 -12.17
CA SER A 780 8.16 -17.11 -12.25
C SER A 780 7.51 -16.92 -13.62
N MET A 781 7.78 -17.81 -14.59
CA MET A 781 7.32 -17.64 -15.97
C MET A 781 5.81 -17.85 -16.12
N SER A 782 5.13 -16.93 -16.81
CA SER A 782 3.77 -17.16 -17.29
C SER A 782 3.73 -18.35 -18.26
N PHE A 783 2.62 -19.11 -18.26
CA PHE A 783 2.49 -20.32 -19.09
C PHE A 783 3.54 -21.39 -18.81
N SER A 784 4.04 -21.49 -17.58
CA SER A 784 5.00 -22.52 -17.17
C SER A 784 4.55 -23.96 -17.47
N HIS A 785 3.24 -24.20 -17.47
CA HIS A 785 2.63 -25.49 -17.81
C HIS A 785 2.59 -25.80 -19.32
N GLN A 786 2.89 -24.82 -20.17
CA GLN A 786 2.76 -24.97 -21.61
C GLN A 786 3.94 -25.75 -22.21
N TYR A 787 3.60 -26.64 -23.14
CA TYR A 787 4.50 -27.29 -24.09
C TYR A 787 3.77 -27.45 -25.42
N PHE A 788 4.50 -27.82 -26.46
CA PHE A 788 3.97 -28.11 -27.78
C PHE A 788 4.42 -29.49 -28.24
N VAL A 789 3.54 -30.16 -28.99
CA VAL A 789 3.86 -31.43 -29.62
C VAL A 789 3.80 -31.29 -31.12
N PHE A 790 4.87 -31.72 -31.76
CA PHE A 790 5.00 -31.70 -33.20
C PHE A 790 5.03 -33.12 -33.74
N THR A 791 4.19 -33.40 -34.72
CA THR A 791 4.14 -34.70 -35.38
C THR A 791 5.09 -34.70 -36.57
N LEU A 792 5.93 -35.74 -36.63
CA LEU A 792 6.86 -36.00 -37.71
C LEU A 792 6.33 -37.07 -38.64
N ASN A 793 6.37 -36.79 -39.93
CA ASN A 793 6.12 -37.77 -40.97
C ASN A 793 7.40 -38.02 -41.77
N ASP A 794 8.08 -39.14 -41.50
CA ASP A 794 9.39 -39.45 -42.11
C ASP A 794 9.30 -39.67 -43.62
N ARG A 795 8.12 -40.05 -44.14
CA ARG A 795 7.87 -40.24 -45.57
C ARG A 795 7.71 -38.90 -46.28
N LEU A 796 6.98 -37.97 -45.69
CA LEU A 796 6.74 -36.64 -46.25
C LEU A 796 7.85 -35.65 -45.89
N LYS A 797 8.75 -36.00 -44.95
CA LYS A 797 9.80 -35.14 -44.43
C LYS A 797 9.27 -33.81 -43.89
N ILE A 798 8.12 -33.89 -43.23
CA ILE A 798 7.39 -32.74 -42.71
C ILE A 798 7.26 -32.85 -41.18
N LEU A 799 7.43 -31.70 -40.51
CA LEU A 799 7.17 -31.46 -39.09
C LEU A 799 5.99 -30.48 -38.97
N GLN A 800 4.95 -30.86 -38.21
CA GLN A 800 3.70 -30.10 -38.08
C GLN A 800 3.20 -30.03 -36.64
N SER A 801 2.59 -28.90 -36.28
CA SER A 801 1.86 -28.72 -35.01
C SER A 801 0.48 -29.36 -35.08
N THR A 802 0.00 -29.92 -33.95
CA THR A 802 -1.29 -30.61 -33.88
C THR A 802 -2.40 -29.77 -33.22
N ASP A 803 -2.08 -28.69 -32.51
CA ASP A 803 -2.94 -28.31 -31.38
C ASP A 803 -3.44 -26.84 -31.34
N SER A 804 -2.84 -25.90 -32.09
CA SER A 804 -3.30 -24.49 -32.14
C SER A 804 -2.44 -23.60 -33.07
N PRO A 805 -2.90 -22.40 -33.44
CA PRO A 805 -2.05 -21.38 -34.07
C PRO A 805 -0.79 -21.06 -33.27
N ALA A 806 -0.88 -21.02 -31.94
CA ALA A 806 0.28 -20.82 -31.06
C ALA A 806 1.38 -21.88 -31.30
N GLY A 807 1.00 -23.15 -31.47
CA GLY A 807 1.96 -24.22 -31.76
C GLY A 807 2.60 -24.07 -33.15
N TRP A 808 1.85 -23.64 -34.16
CA TRP A 808 2.41 -23.37 -35.49
C TRP A 808 3.38 -22.18 -35.48
N LEU A 809 3.02 -21.11 -34.77
CA LEU A 809 3.88 -19.95 -34.56
C LEU A 809 5.16 -20.34 -33.80
N TYR A 810 5.03 -21.14 -32.74
CA TYR A 810 6.19 -21.59 -31.97
C TYR A 810 7.11 -22.48 -32.81
N LEU A 811 6.55 -23.36 -33.65
CA LEU A 811 7.34 -24.16 -34.59
C LEU A 811 8.09 -23.28 -35.60
N ALA A 812 7.45 -22.24 -36.13
CA ALA A 812 8.10 -21.28 -37.03
C ALA A 812 9.24 -20.55 -36.33
N LEU A 813 9.04 -20.14 -35.08
CA LEU A 813 10.05 -19.51 -34.24
C LEU A 813 11.26 -20.44 -33.99
N LEU A 814 11.02 -21.71 -33.69
CA LEU A 814 12.09 -22.71 -33.53
C LEU A 814 12.89 -22.90 -34.81
N HIS A 815 12.24 -23.01 -35.97
CA HIS A 815 12.94 -23.09 -37.26
C HIS A 815 13.75 -21.81 -37.57
N ALA A 816 13.21 -20.63 -37.25
CA ALA A 816 13.92 -19.37 -37.46
C ALA A 816 15.19 -19.28 -36.59
N THR A 817 15.07 -19.64 -35.31
CA THR A 817 16.16 -19.56 -34.32
C THR A 817 17.20 -20.65 -34.47
N THR A 818 16.86 -21.78 -35.08
CA THR A 818 17.78 -22.88 -35.43
C THR A 818 18.28 -22.82 -36.87
N SER A 819 18.04 -21.71 -37.59
CA SER A 819 18.41 -21.59 -39.00
C SER A 819 19.92 -21.48 -39.21
N HIS A 820 20.38 -22.02 -40.35
CA HIS A 820 21.74 -21.95 -40.85
C HIS A 820 21.72 -21.65 -42.36
N SER A 821 22.88 -21.28 -42.92
CA SER A 821 23.04 -21.03 -44.37
C SER A 821 22.94 -22.29 -45.23
N LEU A 822 22.90 -23.48 -44.61
CA LEU A 822 22.77 -24.76 -45.30
C LEU A 822 21.41 -25.37 -44.96
N PRO A 823 20.73 -26.01 -45.92
CA PRO A 823 19.50 -26.75 -45.64
C PRO A 823 19.71 -27.86 -44.60
N ASP A 824 18.70 -28.09 -43.76
CA ASP A 824 18.73 -29.21 -42.83
C ASP A 824 18.49 -30.56 -43.54
N HIS A 825 18.99 -31.65 -42.95
CA HIS A 825 19.00 -32.96 -43.59
C HIS A 825 17.61 -33.58 -43.73
N TYR A 826 16.67 -33.19 -42.86
CA TYR A 826 15.37 -33.80 -42.82
C TYR A 826 14.39 -33.12 -43.78
N THR A 827 14.24 -31.79 -43.70
CA THR A 827 13.30 -31.02 -44.54
C THR A 827 13.88 -30.64 -45.91
N GLY A 828 15.20 -30.63 -46.05
CA GLY A 828 15.87 -30.15 -47.27
C GLY A 828 15.74 -28.64 -47.49
N MET A 829 15.29 -27.88 -46.48
CA MET A 829 15.18 -26.43 -46.47
C MET A 829 16.03 -25.83 -45.36
N THR A 830 16.41 -24.56 -45.48
CA THR A 830 16.95 -23.81 -44.35
C THR A 830 15.86 -23.55 -43.31
N GLY A 831 16.24 -23.36 -42.04
CA GLY A 831 15.30 -23.02 -40.97
C GLY A 831 14.52 -21.74 -41.28
N MET A 832 15.17 -20.75 -41.89
CA MET A 832 14.54 -19.50 -42.34
C MET A 832 13.45 -19.77 -43.37
N GLU A 833 13.76 -20.49 -44.45
CA GLU A 833 12.77 -20.85 -45.49
C GLU A 833 11.58 -21.59 -44.89
N ARG A 834 11.84 -22.57 -44.02
CA ARG A 834 10.79 -23.33 -43.36
C ARG A 834 9.94 -22.47 -42.43
N ALA A 835 10.55 -21.56 -41.68
CA ALA A 835 9.84 -20.62 -40.81
C ALA A 835 8.90 -19.71 -41.62
N PHE A 836 9.37 -19.14 -42.73
CA PHE A 836 8.51 -18.34 -43.62
C PHE A 836 7.39 -19.19 -44.21
N GLN A 837 7.66 -20.40 -44.68
CA GLN A 837 6.64 -21.31 -45.20
C GLN A 837 5.54 -21.58 -44.16
N LEU A 838 5.90 -21.76 -42.89
CA LEU A 838 4.94 -21.98 -41.79
C LEU A 838 4.12 -20.72 -41.50
N LEU A 839 4.75 -19.54 -41.45
CA LEU A 839 4.06 -18.26 -41.20
C LEU A 839 3.05 -17.90 -42.31
N TYR A 840 3.33 -18.31 -43.55
CA TYR A 840 2.39 -18.15 -44.67
C TYR A 840 1.32 -19.25 -44.74
N SER A 841 1.46 -20.33 -43.98
CA SER A 841 0.46 -21.40 -43.94
C SER A 841 -0.77 -20.98 -43.15
N ALA A 842 -1.93 -21.54 -43.49
CA ALA A 842 -3.17 -21.29 -42.76
C ALA A 842 -3.09 -21.65 -41.26
N GLY A 843 -2.14 -22.50 -40.85
CA GLY A 843 -1.96 -22.90 -39.46
C GLY A 843 -1.51 -21.76 -38.53
N CYS A 844 -0.81 -20.73 -39.04
CA CYS A 844 -0.41 -19.56 -38.25
C CYS A 844 -1.46 -18.44 -38.23
N TRP A 845 -2.52 -18.55 -39.03
CA TRP A 845 -3.56 -17.53 -39.14
C TRP A 845 -4.72 -17.88 -38.21
N SER A 846 -5.39 -16.86 -37.70
CA SER A 846 -6.53 -17.02 -36.79
C SER A 846 -7.74 -16.25 -37.28
N ASP A 847 -8.91 -16.86 -37.12
CA ASP A 847 -10.25 -16.30 -37.31
C ASP A 847 -10.80 -15.59 -36.06
N GLN A 848 -9.98 -15.52 -35.01
CA GLN A 848 -10.25 -14.82 -33.76
C GLN A 848 -9.03 -13.99 -33.31
N PRO A 849 -9.20 -12.99 -32.44
CA PRO A 849 -8.06 -12.25 -31.88
C PRO A 849 -7.08 -13.16 -31.15
N PHE A 850 -5.77 -12.96 -31.37
CA PHE A 850 -4.76 -13.77 -30.70
C PHE A 850 -4.78 -13.61 -29.18
N ASN A 851 -4.61 -14.73 -28.47
CA ASN A 851 -4.41 -14.73 -27.03
C ASN A 851 -3.00 -14.23 -26.65
N GLU A 852 -2.80 -13.94 -25.36
CA GLU A 852 -1.53 -13.44 -24.82
C GLU A 852 -0.33 -14.32 -25.20
N LEU A 853 -0.47 -15.65 -25.12
CA LEU A 853 0.59 -16.59 -25.50
C LEU A 853 1.02 -16.43 -26.96
N SER A 854 0.06 -16.35 -27.89
CA SER A 854 0.34 -16.20 -29.32
C SER A 854 0.96 -14.83 -29.64
N LEU A 855 0.49 -13.77 -28.96
CA LEU A 855 1.06 -12.43 -29.07
C LEU A 855 2.51 -12.38 -28.58
N ASN A 856 2.82 -13.08 -27.49
CA ASN A 856 4.19 -13.20 -26.99
C ASN A 856 5.11 -13.91 -28.01
N ILE A 857 4.65 -15.04 -28.57
CA ILE A 857 5.41 -15.76 -29.61
C ILE A 857 5.62 -14.89 -30.86
N LEU A 858 4.59 -14.17 -31.31
CA LEU A 858 4.70 -13.23 -32.44
C LEU A 858 5.65 -12.07 -32.16
N GLY A 859 5.69 -11.59 -30.92
CA GLY A 859 6.68 -10.62 -30.45
C GLY A 859 8.11 -11.15 -30.51
N GLU A 860 8.33 -12.40 -30.09
CA GLU A 860 9.64 -13.07 -30.20
C GLU A 860 10.05 -13.27 -31.67
N ILE A 861 9.14 -13.71 -32.54
CA ILE A 861 9.39 -13.82 -33.98
C ILE A 861 9.77 -12.46 -34.57
N ALA A 862 9.03 -11.40 -34.25
CA ALA A 862 9.33 -10.05 -34.72
C ALA A 862 10.71 -9.56 -34.25
N SER A 863 11.15 -9.97 -33.06
CA SER A 863 12.46 -9.59 -32.48
C SER A 863 13.68 -10.22 -33.17
N ILE A 864 13.45 -11.19 -34.06
CA ILE A 864 14.50 -11.77 -34.93
C ILE A 864 14.91 -10.77 -36.00
N SER A 865 13.98 -9.90 -36.45
CA SER A 865 14.34 -8.82 -37.37
C SER A 865 15.26 -7.81 -36.67
N PRO A 866 16.26 -7.26 -37.37
CA PRO A 866 17.13 -6.23 -36.80
C PRO A 866 16.32 -4.97 -36.50
N LYS A 867 16.78 -4.19 -35.53
CA LYS A 867 16.20 -2.87 -35.23
C LYS A 867 16.64 -1.89 -36.31
N VAL A 868 15.71 -1.09 -36.78
CA VAL A 868 15.97 -0.18 -37.90
C VAL A 868 15.33 1.18 -37.63
N ASN A 869 16.13 2.24 -37.64
CA ASN A 869 15.70 3.62 -37.46
C ASN A 869 16.52 4.60 -38.32
N TYR A 870 16.11 5.88 -38.32
CA TYR A 870 16.89 6.95 -38.93
C TYR A 870 17.70 7.71 -37.88
N TYR A 871 18.89 8.18 -38.27
CA TYR A 871 19.73 9.05 -37.43
C TYR A 871 19.99 10.42 -38.09
N PRO A 872 19.76 11.55 -37.38
CA PRO A 872 19.01 11.66 -36.12
C PRO A 872 17.50 11.39 -36.33
N GLU A 873 16.76 11.03 -35.28
CA GLU A 873 15.36 10.53 -35.38
C GLU A 873 14.38 11.41 -36.19
N HIS A 874 14.65 12.71 -36.29
CA HIS A 874 13.79 13.68 -36.97
C HIS A 874 14.14 13.90 -38.45
N LEU A 875 15.13 13.19 -39.00
CA LEU A 875 15.56 13.29 -40.40
C LEU A 875 15.63 11.91 -41.04
N THR A 876 15.27 11.79 -42.32
CA THR A 876 15.36 10.53 -43.11
C THR A 876 16.65 10.46 -43.94
N CYS A 877 17.76 11.01 -43.44
CA CYS A 877 19.01 11.17 -44.21
C CYS A 877 20.03 10.04 -44.03
N MET A 878 19.93 9.25 -42.96
CA MET A 878 20.84 8.14 -42.67
C MET A 878 20.08 6.98 -42.04
N GLU A 879 20.17 5.81 -42.66
CA GLU A 879 19.60 4.56 -42.16
C GLU A 879 20.57 3.92 -41.17
N ASN A 880 20.05 3.51 -40.01
CA ASN A 880 20.82 2.83 -38.98
C ASN A 880 20.18 1.46 -38.69
N ILE A 881 20.96 0.39 -38.85
CA ILE A 881 20.53 -0.99 -38.66
C ILE A 881 21.33 -1.58 -37.50
N ASP A 882 20.64 -1.94 -36.43
CA ASP A 882 21.20 -2.59 -35.25
C ASP A 882 20.80 -4.07 -35.25
N TRP A 883 21.77 -4.92 -35.62
CA TRP A 883 21.59 -6.36 -35.71
C TRP A 883 21.64 -7.01 -34.32
N ASN A 884 20.78 -7.99 -34.10
CA ASN A 884 20.73 -8.72 -32.84
C ASN A 884 22.02 -9.52 -32.63
N SER A 885 22.72 -9.28 -31.53
CA SER A 885 23.98 -9.97 -31.19
C SER A 885 23.78 -11.26 -30.39
N ASN A 886 22.52 -11.64 -30.10
CA ASN A 886 22.17 -12.79 -29.26
C ASN A 886 22.26 -14.14 -29.99
N GLY A 887 23.42 -14.43 -30.60
CA GLY A 887 23.77 -15.77 -31.09
C GLY A 887 23.16 -16.22 -32.43
N ILE A 888 22.19 -15.49 -32.99
CA ILE A 888 21.61 -15.79 -34.32
C ILE A 888 22.49 -15.16 -35.44
N PRO A 889 22.88 -15.91 -36.48
CA PRO A 889 23.66 -15.38 -37.60
C PRO A 889 22.98 -14.20 -38.28
N TYR A 890 23.74 -13.17 -38.63
CA TYR A 890 23.22 -11.96 -39.29
C TYR A 890 22.42 -12.26 -40.56
N SER A 891 22.87 -13.22 -41.36
CA SER A 891 22.20 -13.65 -42.60
C SER A 891 20.82 -14.29 -42.39
N MET A 892 20.46 -14.62 -41.15
CA MET A 892 19.19 -15.26 -40.79
C MET A 892 18.21 -14.28 -40.11
N GLN A 893 18.64 -13.05 -39.81
CA GLN A 893 17.83 -12.01 -39.17
C GLN A 893 17.06 -11.21 -40.24
N HIS A 894 16.13 -11.88 -40.93
CA HIS A 894 15.43 -11.28 -42.05
C HIS A 894 14.39 -10.22 -41.61
N PHE A 895 14.28 -9.09 -42.32
CA PHE A 895 13.32 -8.02 -42.03
C PHE A 895 11.84 -8.47 -42.13
N GLY A 896 11.60 -9.56 -42.86
CA GLY A 896 10.26 -10.12 -43.08
C GLY A 896 9.59 -10.68 -41.81
N TYR A 897 10.35 -11.08 -40.78
CA TYR A 897 9.75 -11.63 -39.57
C TYR A 897 8.85 -10.62 -38.85
N TYR A 898 9.33 -9.37 -38.64
CA TYR A 898 8.51 -8.30 -38.08
C TYR A 898 7.28 -8.01 -38.94
N LEU A 899 7.45 -7.89 -40.27
CA LEU A 899 6.36 -7.54 -41.18
C LEU A 899 5.25 -8.58 -41.21
N ILE A 900 5.61 -9.87 -41.20
CA ILE A 900 4.62 -10.96 -41.20
C ILE A 900 3.97 -11.09 -39.83
N ALA A 901 4.73 -11.00 -38.74
CA ALA A 901 4.18 -11.07 -37.38
C ALA A 901 3.14 -9.94 -37.15
N LYS A 902 3.47 -8.71 -37.56
CA LYS A 902 2.52 -7.58 -37.51
C LYS A 902 1.30 -7.84 -38.38
N LYS A 903 1.48 -8.31 -39.62
CA LYS A 903 0.36 -8.64 -40.52
C LYS A 903 -0.58 -9.68 -39.92
N LEU A 904 -0.06 -10.72 -39.25
CA LEU A 904 -0.87 -11.72 -38.56
C LEU A 904 -1.68 -11.09 -37.42
N ILE A 905 -1.06 -10.24 -36.60
CA ILE A 905 -1.73 -9.53 -35.50
C ILE A 905 -2.85 -8.63 -36.06
N ASP A 906 -2.53 -7.75 -37.00
CA ASP A 906 -3.48 -6.82 -37.62
C ASP A 906 -4.66 -7.57 -38.24
N SER A 907 -4.39 -8.69 -38.93
CA SER A 907 -5.43 -9.54 -39.53
C SER A 907 -6.34 -10.17 -38.47
N SER A 908 -5.79 -10.65 -37.36
CA SER A 908 -6.59 -11.22 -36.25
C SER A 908 -7.48 -10.17 -35.56
N GLN A 909 -7.01 -8.92 -35.47
CA GLN A 909 -7.74 -7.83 -34.83
C GLN A 909 -8.95 -7.36 -35.64
N LEU A 910 -8.99 -7.63 -36.95
CA LEU A 910 -10.19 -7.39 -37.77
C LEU A 910 -11.40 -8.16 -37.26
N PHE A 911 -11.19 -9.26 -36.53
CA PHE A 911 -12.26 -10.08 -35.96
C PHE A 911 -12.72 -9.60 -34.57
N ASN A 912 -12.10 -8.57 -33.96
CA ASN A 912 -12.43 -8.08 -32.60
C ASN A 912 -13.91 -7.77 -32.38
N PHE A 913 -14.64 -7.33 -33.41
CA PHE A 913 -16.06 -6.98 -33.29
C PHE A 913 -16.98 -8.19 -33.02
N MET A 914 -16.52 -9.42 -33.32
CA MET A 914 -17.31 -10.65 -33.13
C MET A 914 -17.10 -11.30 -31.76
N TYR A 915 -16.12 -10.84 -30.98
CA TYR A 915 -15.77 -11.43 -29.70
C TYR A 915 -16.00 -10.42 -28.56
N PRO A 916 -16.34 -10.89 -27.34
CA PRO A 916 -16.44 -10.02 -26.18
C PRO A 916 -15.16 -9.21 -26.02
N GLN A 917 -15.25 -7.94 -25.62
CA GLN A 917 -14.09 -7.12 -25.30
C GLN A 917 -13.34 -7.77 -24.12
N LEU A 918 -12.44 -8.70 -24.41
CA LEU A 918 -11.46 -9.22 -23.47
C LEU A 918 -10.70 -8.01 -22.92
N LYS A 919 -10.34 -8.04 -21.63
CA LYS A 919 -9.42 -7.05 -21.03
C LYS A 919 -8.32 -6.79 -22.06
N THR A 920 -8.12 -5.53 -22.45
CA THR A 920 -7.20 -5.13 -23.52
C THR A 920 -5.88 -5.90 -23.41
N ASN A 921 -5.72 -6.94 -24.23
CA ASN A 921 -4.44 -7.63 -24.35
C ASN A 921 -3.49 -6.59 -24.93
N GLU A 922 -2.55 -6.11 -24.12
CA GLU A 922 -1.62 -5.09 -24.57
C GLU A 922 -0.83 -5.62 -25.77
N MET A 923 -0.86 -4.88 -26.87
CA MET A 923 0.02 -5.11 -28.03
C MET A 923 1.46 -5.28 -27.53
N PRO A 924 2.22 -6.30 -27.99
CA PRO A 924 3.60 -6.47 -27.58
C PRO A 924 4.40 -5.17 -27.79
N LYS A 925 5.19 -4.78 -26.78
CA LYS A 925 5.93 -3.48 -26.75
C LYS A 925 6.75 -3.21 -28.02
N ILE A 926 7.24 -4.27 -28.67
CA ILE A 926 8.01 -4.19 -29.91
C ILE A 926 7.27 -3.48 -31.05
N PHE A 927 5.94 -3.57 -31.09
CA PHE A 927 5.09 -2.94 -32.09
C PHE A 927 4.60 -1.53 -31.70
N GLN A 928 4.92 -1.06 -30.50
CA GLN A 928 4.56 0.27 -30.00
C GLN A 928 5.73 1.27 -30.04
N GLY A 929 6.97 0.79 -30.18
CA GLY A 929 8.18 1.60 -30.14
C GLY A 929 8.66 2.10 -31.50
N LYS A 930 9.49 3.16 -31.50
CA LYS A 930 10.10 3.74 -32.71
C LYS A 930 11.34 3.00 -33.24
N MET A 931 11.81 1.96 -32.54
CA MET A 931 13.04 1.24 -32.88
C MET A 931 12.91 0.30 -34.10
N HIS A 932 11.68 0.00 -34.54
CA HIS A 932 11.40 -0.81 -35.73
C HIS A 932 10.58 0.05 -36.72
N ASN A 933 11.24 0.96 -37.44
CA ASN A 933 10.57 1.82 -38.40
C ASN A 933 9.98 0.99 -39.55
N GLU A 934 8.66 0.90 -39.62
CA GLU A 934 7.97 -0.01 -40.56
C GLU A 934 8.15 0.35 -42.01
N MET A 935 8.23 1.64 -42.34
CA MET A 935 8.44 2.09 -43.70
C MET A 935 9.83 1.70 -44.18
N LEU A 936 10.82 1.84 -43.30
CA LEU A 936 12.20 1.46 -43.59
C LEU A 936 12.38 -0.07 -43.62
N LEU A 937 11.73 -0.81 -42.73
CA LEU A 937 11.68 -2.28 -42.78
C LEU A 937 11.05 -2.80 -44.08
N LYS A 938 9.97 -2.16 -44.55
CA LYS A 938 9.36 -2.50 -45.85
C LYS A 938 10.32 -2.21 -47.01
N LYS A 939 10.97 -1.04 -47.00
CA LYS A 939 11.97 -0.69 -48.01
C LYS A 939 13.09 -1.74 -48.06
N LEU A 940 13.73 -2.02 -46.91
CA LEU A 940 14.81 -3.00 -46.80
C LEU A 940 14.36 -4.42 -47.16
N TYR A 941 13.13 -4.83 -46.84
CA TYR A 941 12.59 -6.13 -47.27
C TYR A 941 12.49 -6.27 -48.79
N TRP A 942 12.14 -5.20 -49.50
CA TRP A 942 12.05 -5.22 -50.97
C TRP A 942 13.42 -5.04 -51.63
N ASP A 943 14.28 -4.18 -51.07
CA ASP A 943 15.65 -3.96 -51.55
C ASP A 943 16.53 -5.22 -51.35
N TYR A 944 16.23 -6.07 -50.36
CA TYR A 944 16.93 -7.35 -50.12
C TYR A 944 16.75 -8.39 -51.26
N ARG A 945 15.87 -8.13 -52.24
CA ARG A 945 15.68 -8.99 -53.42
C ARG A 945 16.63 -8.66 -54.56
N ASP A 946 17.24 -7.48 -54.56
CA ASP A 946 18.27 -7.05 -55.50
C ASP A 946 19.68 -7.30 -54.94
#